data_AF-A0A7Y4VC11-F1
#
_entry.id   AF-A0A7Y4VC11-F1
#
_cell.length_a   1.000
_cell.length_b   1.000
_cell.length_c   1.000
_cell.angle_alpha   90.00
_cell.angle_beta   90.00
_cell.angle_gamma   90.00
#
_symmetry.space_group_name_H-M   'P 1'
#
loop_
_entity.id
_entity.type
_entity.pdbx_description
1 polymer ?
#
loop_
_entity_poly.entity_id
_entity_poly.type
_entity_poly.pdbx_seq_one_letter_code
_entity_poly.pdbx_strand_id
1 'polypeptide(L)'
;MRNILFSTRVWWLSLLILTNVSGSFGAESKVLRVAVGPYFAPVGNDYLRQASQSFPELLLAELSHMPRFQMVEREKVQSVWSELNLTASGLVARDTVAKLGHVLSCDWLVSGSFVQVGGRTHVWTKVIDVRSGVVLDLNVAPYESGVITNTIVGIAAFLEKAGTKPEGRQFIAMGPFVDMNPELAPKRDDWSRRIPALIEKHFLEVGFGVAEIAAVGPIFEERRLETAGLTGHPEGRVKLQAAFWLVDGGCEWVESAPGKISVGLRIQKIGGPEQIIRLTEAAGEEIERAIIATVSRTLANTNLVASATPNAEADLLAARGMELATRRSPFQPRISPTKTQWDSYKQQLEQRKQGLDNRNASIATYERTVLRDPKNLEAKTMLGAALLSDPEPARRERGKALLRELAESDDTKYARAGKAYLARAEALAHTGDQMAVSPKRPDDWLSLNQAVAENPNDMEAKCDLGAAMLTLPRASSREQGRKLLAEVVAGDRQDQAERARRILAEPEKTPAIPDQTVVPTIVTKPVVSAPPTLEPEENEERKRREFFQEQFEKFIPVRFERDGPQLAKLQRLPVTSNMFDYQGRHYCGFSFTTPEWLDGDLQWMHILAKTEVQKDFSTADFEWYIVPKSGRMKGFRNFSRLSVSNYPQLKQRFPHTQTMFLQGLPKDYLEPGKEYAIWFGFKDADLPDIAYALTIRSQRGYAQFGTLPLE
;
A
#
# COMPACT_ATOMS: atom_id res chain seq x y z
N MET A 1 25.42 1.11 88.60
CA MET A 1 24.79 2.38 89.05
C MET A 1 24.06 2.96 87.85
N ARG A 2 22.85 3.51 87.91
CA ARG A 2 21.97 3.85 89.07
C ARG A 2 20.50 3.72 88.60
N ASN A 3 19.65 3.05 89.39
CA ASN A 3 18.21 2.83 89.09
C ASN A 3 17.32 3.97 89.65
N ILE A 4 15.99 3.74 89.62
CA ILE A 4 14.85 4.46 90.29
C ILE A 4 14.11 5.38 89.29
N LEU A 5 13.00 4.92 88.68
CA LEU A 5 11.60 4.86 89.19
C LEU A 5 10.94 6.27 89.26
N PHE A 6 9.65 6.49 89.04
CA PHE A 6 8.47 5.61 88.88
C PHE A 6 7.89 5.74 87.43
N SER A 7 6.71 5.28 87.01
CA SER A 7 5.49 4.87 87.72
C SER A 7 4.61 3.85 86.94
N THR A 8 3.40 3.62 87.44
CA THR A 8 2.50 2.48 87.20
C THR A 8 1.03 2.89 86.94
N ARG A 9 0.37 2.21 85.99
CA ARG A 9 -0.99 1.60 86.03
C ARG A 9 -1.31 1.11 84.59
N VAL A 10 -1.36 -0.19 84.27
CA VAL A 10 -2.42 -1.19 84.59
C VAL A 10 -3.77 -0.66 84.05
N TRP A 11 -4.48 -1.37 83.14
CA TRP A 11 -5.39 -2.49 83.43
C TRP A 11 -5.58 -3.44 82.23
N TRP A 12 -5.55 -4.75 82.51
CA TRP A 12 -6.13 -5.91 81.79
C TRP A 12 -5.99 -6.06 80.26
N LEU A 13 -5.36 -7.17 79.85
CA LEU A 13 -5.32 -7.65 78.47
C LEU A 13 -5.97 -9.04 78.42
N SER A 14 -7.25 -9.09 78.06
CA SER A 14 -7.99 -10.35 77.90
C SER A 14 -7.71 -10.96 76.53
N LEU A 15 -7.29 -12.24 76.52
CA LEU A 15 -7.00 -13.00 75.31
C LEU A 15 -8.28 -13.22 74.48
N LEU A 16 -8.27 -12.80 73.21
CA LEU A 16 -9.32 -13.13 72.26
C LEU A 16 -8.70 -13.45 70.89
N ILE A 17 -9.01 -14.65 70.38
CA ILE A 17 -8.47 -15.16 69.13
C ILE A 17 -9.20 -14.49 67.97
N LEU A 18 -8.56 -13.50 67.33
CA LEU A 18 -9.00 -12.99 66.04
C LEU A 18 -8.29 -13.77 64.94
N THR A 19 -9.08 -14.53 64.18
CA THR A 19 -8.66 -15.11 62.91
C THR A 19 -8.28 -13.98 61.95
N ASN A 20 -7.01 -13.89 61.57
CA ASN A 20 -6.60 -13.05 60.45
C ASN A 20 -7.21 -13.63 59.17
N VAL A 21 -8.37 -13.07 58.79
CA VAL A 21 -8.82 -13.10 57.41
C VAL A 21 -7.76 -12.35 56.63
N SER A 22 -6.93 -13.07 55.89
CA SER A 22 -6.00 -12.50 54.92
C SER A 22 -6.81 -11.84 53.80
N GLY A 23 -7.29 -10.64 54.06
CA GLY A 23 -7.89 -9.77 53.06
C GLY A 23 -6.83 -9.47 52.02
N SER A 24 -6.85 -10.20 50.91
CA SER A 24 -6.13 -9.82 49.71
C SER A 24 -6.59 -8.42 49.34
N PHE A 25 -5.73 -7.42 49.58
CA PHE A 25 -5.78 -6.17 48.85
C PHE A 25 -5.56 -6.52 47.38
N GLY A 26 -6.66 -6.78 46.67
CA GLY A 26 -6.62 -6.94 45.24
C GLY A 26 -6.02 -5.67 44.65
N ALA A 27 -4.91 -5.82 43.94
CA ALA A 27 -4.31 -4.70 43.23
C ALA A 27 -5.37 -4.16 42.26
N GLU A 28 -5.85 -2.95 42.55
CA GLU A 28 -6.93 -2.30 41.81
C GLU A 28 -6.53 -2.26 40.33
N SER A 29 -7.20 -3.07 39.50
CA SER A 29 -6.70 -3.34 38.16
C SER A 29 -6.86 -2.09 37.31
N LYS A 30 -5.77 -1.32 37.16
CA LYS A 30 -5.73 -0.09 36.39
C LYS A 30 -6.44 -0.28 35.04
N VAL A 31 -7.58 0.39 34.88
CA VAL A 31 -8.33 0.40 33.62
C VAL A 31 -7.42 0.93 32.51
N LEU A 32 -7.30 0.16 31.43
CA LEU A 32 -6.44 0.48 30.30
C LEU A 32 -7.26 1.15 29.21
N ARG A 33 -6.77 2.28 28.71
CA ARG A 33 -7.42 2.96 27.57
C ARG A 33 -6.93 2.36 26.27
N VAL A 34 -7.82 1.72 25.51
CA VAL A 34 -7.47 0.90 24.33
C VAL A 34 -8.07 1.49 23.06
N ALA A 35 -7.22 1.73 22.06
CA ALA A 35 -7.64 1.98 20.69
C ALA A 35 -7.54 0.68 19.87
N VAL A 36 -8.61 0.30 19.18
CA VAL A 36 -8.56 -0.79 18.18
C VAL A 36 -8.34 -0.14 16.80
N GLY A 37 -7.11 -0.26 16.31
CA GLY A 37 -6.71 0.18 14.98
C GLY A 37 -7.17 -0.76 13.86
N PRO A 38 -6.75 -0.52 12.62
CA PRO A 38 -7.12 -1.37 11.50
C PRO A 38 -6.52 -2.77 11.61
N TYR A 39 -7.17 -3.70 10.92
CA TYR A 39 -6.62 -4.99 10.54
C TYR A 39 -6.39 -4.99 9.03
N PHE A 40 -5.24 -5.46 8.58
CA PHE A 40 -4.85 -5.46 7.16
C PHE A 40 -5.09 -6.82 6.50
N ALA A 41 -5.64 -6.82 5.29
CA ALA A 41 -5.79 -8.01 4.46
C ALA A 41 -4.59 -8.23 3.52
N PRO A 42 -4.35 -9.48 3.04
CA PRO A 42 -3.44 -9.77 1.94
C PRO A 42 -3.80 -9.01 0.66
N VAL A 43 -2.78 -8.68 -0.15
CA VAL A 43 -2.97 -7.93 -1.40
C VAL A 43 -3.78 -8.75 -2.41
N GLY A 44 -4.86 -8.17 -2.93
CA GLY A 44 -5.72 -8.81 -3.94
C GLY A 44 -6.75 -9.81 -3.39
N ASN A 45 -6.87 -9.97 -2.07
CA ASN A 45 -7.90 -10.82 -1.46
C ASN A 45 -9.09 -9.99 -0.97
N ASP A 46 -10.04 -9.73 -1.85
CA ASP A 46 -11.18 -8.83 -1.56
C ASP A 46 -12.14 -9.35 -0.49
N TYR A 47 -12.25 -10.68 -0.34
CA TYR A 47 -13.02 -11.27 0.76
C TYR A 47 -12.37 -10.95 2.12
N LEU A 48 -11.06 -11.16 2.26
CA LEU A 48 -10.35 -10.78 3.49
C LEU A 48 -10.29 -9.24 3.66
N ARG A 49 -10.28 -8.46 2.57
CA ARG A 49 -10.37 -7.00 2.62
C ARG A 49 -11.69 -6.53 3.25
N GLN A 50 -12.81 -7.14 2.88
CA GLN A 50 -14.11 -6.86 3.49
C GLN A 50 -14.15 -7.30 4.96
N ALA A 51 -13.62 -8.51 5.26
CA ALA A 51 -13.55 -9.00 6.64
C ALA A 51 -12.69 -8.10 7.54
N SER A 52 -11.57 -7.57 7.03
CA SER A 52 -10.64 -6.73 7.81
C SER A 52 -11.15 -5.30 8.04
N GLN A 53 -12.19 -4.88 7.32
CA GLN A 53 -12.89 -3.61 7.56
C GLN A 53 -13.85 -3.68 8.75
N SER A 54 -14.59 -4.79 8.92
CA SER A 54 -15.54 -4.99 10.03
C SER A 54 -14.92 -5.61 11.29
N PHE A 55 -13.78 -6.30 11.17
CA PHE A 55 -13.06 -6.91 12.29
C PHE A 55 -12.81 -5.97 13.49
N PRO A 56 -12.39 -4.69 13.30
CA PRO A 56 -12.19 -3.76 14.41
C PRO A 56 -13.45 -3.49 15.22
N GLU A 57 -14.61 -3.41 14.58
CA GLU A 57 -15.90 -3.10 15.22
C GLU A 57 -16.43 -4.28 16.03
N LEU A 58 -16.33 -5.49 15.48
CA LEU A 58 -16.68 -6.72 16.20
C LEU A 58 -15.78 -6.92 17.43
N LEU A 59 -14.49 -6.60 17.32
CA LEU A 59 -13.55 -6.68 18.44
C LEU A 59 -13.78 -5.57 19.47
N LEU A 60 -14.14 -4.36 19.04
CA LEU A 60 -14.52 -3.26 19.93
C LEU A 60 -15.74 -3.62 20.78
N ALA A 61 -16.75 -4.25 20.17
CA ALA A 61 -17.96 -4.70 20.84
C ALA A 61 -17.65 -5.76 21.91
N GLU A 62 -16.91 -6.82 21.55
CA GLU A 62 -16.52 -7.89 22.49
C GLU A 62 -15.70 -7.34 23.68
N LEU A 63 -14.73 -6.47 23.40
CA LEU A 63 -13.91 -5.82 24.44
C LEU A 63 -14.71 -4.86 25.33
N SER A 64 -15.80 -4.25 24.84
CA SER A 64 -16.64 -3.33 25.62
C SER A 64 -17.33 -3.99 26.82
N HIS A 65 -17.44 -5.32 26.82
CA HIS A 65 -17.99 -6.11 27.92
C HIS A 65 -16.96 -6.41 29.02
N MET A 66 -15.68 -6.09 28.82
CA MET A 66 -14.59 -6.42 29.74
C MET A 66 -14.22 -5.23 30.65
N PRO A 67 -14.33 -5.34 31.99
CA PRO A 67 -14.12 -4.22 32.91
C PRO A 67 -12.66 -3.70 32.96
N ARG A 68 -11.73 -4.41 32.34
CA ARG A 68 -10.31 -4.00 32.21
C ARG A 68 -10.11 -2.84 31.24
N PHE A 69 -11.02 -2.63 30.27
CA PHE A 69 -10.78 -1.77 29.12
C PHE A 69 -11.75 -0.57 29.05
N GLN A 70 -11.18 0.61 28.80
CA GLN A 70 -11.91 1.79 28.35
C GLN A 70 -11.61 2.00 26.85
N MET A 71 -12.58 1.73 25.99
CA MET A 71 -12.40 1.80 24.54
C MET A 71 -12.37 3.24 24.03
N VAL A 72 -11.58 3.49 22.98
CA VAL A 72 -11.64 4.73 22.18
C VAL A 72 -12.63 4.56 21.03
N GLU A 73 -13.42 5.60 20.77
CA GLU A 73 -14.44 5.66 19.69
C GLU A 73 -13.87 5.29 18.31
N ARG A 74 -14.60 4.43 17.59
CA ARG A 74 -14.19 3.82 16.31
C ARG A 74 -13.92 4.88 15.22
N GLU A 75 -14.79 5.87 15.16
CA GLU A 75 -14.78 7.00 14.24
C GLU A 75 -13.56 7.89 14.48
N LYS A 76 -13.23 8.12 15.76
CA LYS A 76 -12.06 8.90 16.17
C LYS A 76 -10.75 8.17 15.86
N VAL A 77 -10.71 6.84 16.01
CA VAL A 77 -9.56 6.05 15.52
C VAL A 77 -9.46 6.12 13.99
N GLN A 78 -10.59 6.01 13.28
CA GLN A 78 -10.61 6.04 11.81
C GLN A 78 -10.18 7.39 11.23
N SER A 79 -10.65 8.51 11.79
CA SER A 79 -10.34 9.85 11.29
C SER A 79 -8.84 10.13 11.42
N VAL A 80 -8.26 9.93 12.61
CA VAL A 80 -6.83 10.11 12.87
C VAL A 80 -5.97 9.15 12.02
N TRP A 81 -6.42 7.91 11.82
CA TRP A 81 -5.72 6.97 10.92
C TRP A 81 -5.69 7.46 9.46
N SER A 82 -6.81 8.02 8.98
CA SER A 82 -6.92 8.56 7.63
C SER A 82 -6.13 9.86 7.43
N GLU A 83 -6.15 10.77 8.42
CA GLU A 83 -5.42 12.04 8.41
C GLU A 83 -3.90 11.81 8.29
N LEU A 84 -3.37 10.88 9.09
CA LEU A 84 -1.95 10.52 9.09
C LEU A 84 -1.48 9.80 7.80
N ASN A 85 -2.41 9.47 6.89
CA ASN A 85 -2.18 8.77 5.62
C ASN A 85 -1.31 7.52 5.82
N LEU A 86 -1.81 6.61 6.65
CA LEU A 86 -1.10 5.41 7.07
C LEU A 86 -1.45 4.23 6.15
N THR A 87 -0.47 3.88 5.31
CA THR A 87 -0.50 2.75 4.39
C THR A 87 -0.64 1.42 5.12
N ALA A 88 -0.88 0.31 4.41
CA ALA A 88 -1.10 -0.99 5.05
C ALA A 88 0.15 -1.60 5.72
N SER A 89 1.33 -1.01 5.53
CA SER A 89 2.56 -1.28 6.29
C SER A 89 2.73 -0.36 7.51
N GLY A 90 1.76 0.53 7.76
CA GLY A 90 1.94 1.85 8.37
C GLY A 90 1.79 1.95 9.88
N LEU A 91 2.66 1.29 10.64
CA LEU A 91 3.03 1.70 12.01
C LEU A 91 4.43 2.36 12.03
N VAL A 92 4.73 3.11 10.96
CA VAL A 92 6.09 3.40 10.47
C VAL A 92 6.74 4.66 11.10
N ALA A 93 6.14 5.28 12.13
CA ALA A 93 6.77 6.40 12.83
C ALA A 93 6.47 6.44 14.33
N ARG A 94 7.50 6.77 15.15
CA ARG A 94 7.31 7.32 16.52
C ARG A 94 6.21 8.35 16.50
N ASP A 95 6.38 9.33 15.63
CA ASP A 95 5.50 10.46 15.46
C ASP A 95 4.07 10.02 15.15
N THR A 96 3.87 8.93 14.40
CA THR A 96 2.55 8.37 14.15
C THR A 96 1.96 7.74 15.42
N VAL A 97 2.67 6.80 16.05
CA VAL A 97 2.13 6.07 17.22
C VAL A 97 1.94 6.99 18.43
N ALA A 98 2.84 7.95 18.64
CA ALA A 98 2.73 8.96 19.69
C ALA A 98 1.69 10.05 19.38
N LYS A 99 1.48 10.46 18.11
CA LYS A 99 0.36 11.36 17.75
C LYS A 99 -0.97 10.64 17.88
N LEU A 100 -1.09 9.39 17.42
CA LEU A 100 -2.23 8.51 17.73
C LEU A 100 -2.46 8.48 19.25
N GLY A 101 -1.42 8.22 20.05
CA GLY A 101 -1.49 8.20 21.50
C GLY A 101 -1.99 9.50 22.14
N HIS A 102 -1.44 10.64 21.75
CA HIS A 102 -1.83 11.95 22.28
C HIS A 102 -3.21 12.40 21.82
N VAL A 103 -3.61 12.11 20.58
CA VAL A 103 -4.91 12.55 20.02
C VAL A 103 -6.04 11.62 20.45
N LEU A 104 -5.82 10.31 20.47
CA LEU A 104 -6.79 9.30 20.93
C LEU A 104 -6.84 9.24 22.47
N SER A 105 -5.74 9.59 23.15
CA SER A 105 -5.52 9.42 24.59
C SER A 105 -5.71 7.96 25.02
N CYS A 106 -4.91 7.05 24.47
CA CYS A 106 -4.87 5.62 24.83
C CYS A 106 -3.54 5.22 25.46
N ASP A 107 -3.56 4.20 26.32
CA ASP A 107 -2.36 3.49 26.79
C ASP A 107 -1.90 2.46 25.76
N TRP A 108 -2.85 1.75 25.14
CA TRP A 108 -2.60 0.63 24.22
C TRP A 108 -3.23 0.86 22.84
N LEU A 109 -2.52 0.41 21.81
CA LEU A 109 -3.02 0.27 20.44
C LEU A 109 -3.03 -1.21 20.06
N VAL A 110 -4.21 -1.73 19.73
CA VAL A 110 -4.40 -3.10 19.22
C VAL A 110 -4.59 -3.02 17.71
N SER A 111 -3.81 -3.78 16.94
CA SER A 111 -3.87 -3.82 15.48
C SER A 111 -3.38 -5.17 14.98
N GLY A 112 -3.66 -5.53 13.72
CA GLY A 112 -3.32 -6.85 13.21
C GLY A 112 -3.28 -6.99 11.70
N SER A 113 -3.08 -8.22 11.25
CA SER A 113 -3.10 -8.59 9.83
C SER A 113 -3.66 -10.00 9.67
N PHE A 114 -4.45 -10.19 8.61
CA PHE A 114 -4.83 -11.51 8.12
C PHE A 114 -3.63 -12.09 7.35
N VAL A 115 -3.17 -13.26 7.74
CA VAL A 115 -2.01 -13.95 7.16
C VAL A 115 -2.45 -15.30 6.61
N GLN A 116 -2.14 -15.56 5.36
CA GLN A 116 -2.43 -16.84 4.71
C GLN A 116 -1.24 -17.79 4.88
N VAL A 117 -1.52 -19.00 5.37
CA VAL A 117 -0.53 -20.03 5.74
C VAL A 117 -1.07 -21.37 5.26
N GLY A 118 -0.54 -21.86 4.13
CA GLY A 118 -0.87 -23.21 3.64
C GLY A 118 -2.36 -23.41 3.34
N GLY A 119 -2.97 -22.40 2.71
CA GLY A 119 -4.42 -22.40 2.39
C GLY A 119 -5.34 -22.07 3.57
N ARG A 120 -4.85 -21.96 4.80
CA ARG A 120 -5.62 -21.46 5.96
C ARG A 120 -5.33 -19.99 6.22
N THR A 121 -6.30 -19.27 6.77
CA THR A 121 -6.12 -17.87 7.18
C THR A 121 -6.01 -17.80 8.70
N HIS A 122 -5.13 -16.93 9.19
CA HIS A 122 -4.98 -16.61 10.61
C HIS A 122 -5.02 -15.09 10.79
N VAL A 123 -5.53 -14.61 11.93
CA VAL A 123 -5.41 -13.21 12.34
C VAL A 123 -4.22 -13.11 13.32
N TRP A 124 -3.15 -12.47 12.85
CA TRP A 124 -2.09 -11.97 13.72
C TRP A 124 -2.59 -10.70 14.41
N THR A 125 -2.52 -10.65 15.74
CA THR A 125 -2.87 -9.45 16.54
C THR A 125 -1.70 -9.04 17.39
N LYS A 126 -1.33 -7.75 17.35
CA LYS A 126 -0.31 -7.12 18.20
C LYS A 126 -0.99 -6.27 19.28
N VAL A 127 -0.45 -6.27 20.49
CA VAL A 127 -0.70 -5.27 21.53
C VAL A 127 0.52 -4.36 21.60
N ILE A 128 0.36 -3.07 21.32
CA ILE A 128 1.44 -2.09 21.26
C ILE A 128 1.27 -1.10 22.42
N ASP A 129 2.31 -0.94 23.23
CA ASP A 129 2.37 0.17 24.17
C ASP A 129 2.59 1.48 23.41
N VAL A 130 1.70 2.44 23.63
CA VAL A 130 1.63 3.67 22.83
C VAL A 130 2.72 4.68 23.17
N ARG A 131 3.35 4.54 24.35
CA ARG A 131 4.35 5.48 24.89
C ARG A 131 5.73 5.19 24.31
N SER A 132 6.10 3.92 24.34
CA SER A 132 7.38 3.37 23.87
C SER A 132 7.33 2.93 22.40
N GLY A 133 6.18 2.45 21.91
CA GLY A 133 6.03 1.80 20.61
C GLY A 133 6.48 0.32 20.59
N VAL A 134 6.62 -0.30 21.75
CA VAL A 134 7.00 -1.73 21.91
C VAL A 134 5.76 -2.63 21.81
N VAL A 135 5.90 -3.78 21.15
CA VAL A 135 4.92 -4.87 21.17
C VAL A 135 5.00 -5.56 22.53
N LEU A 136 3.96 -5.36 23.36
CA LEU A 136 3.83 -6.00 24.67
C LEU A 136 3.48 -7.49 24.53
N ASP A 137 2.57 -7.80 23.63
CA ASP A 137 2.09 -9.16 23.40
C ASP A 137 1.59 -9.38 21.96
N LEU A 138 1.53 -10.64 21.54
CA LEU A 138 1.18 -11.05 20.18
C LEU A 138 0.39 -12.36 20.20
N ASN A 139 -0.67 -12.43 19.40
CA ASN A 139 -1.51 -13.63 19.24
C ASN A 139 -1.68 -14.02 17.77
N VAL A 140 -1.93 -15.31 17.54
CA VAL A 140 -2.23 -15.91 16.24
C VAL A 140 -3.49 -16.74 16.36
N ALA A 141 -4.64 -16.15 16.03
CA ALA A 141 -5.92 -16.86 16.04
C ALA A 141 -6.23 -17.44 14.65
N PRO A 142 -6.79 -18.67 14.53
CA PRO A 142 -7.32 -19.17 13.26
C PRO A 142 -8.53 -18.34 12.83
N TYR A 143 -8.68 -18.15 11.51
CA TYR A 143 -9.81 -17.42 10.92
C TYR A 143 -10.56 -18.27 9.91
N GLU A 144 -11.87 -18.42 10.14
CA GLU A 144 -12.80 -19.13 9.27
C GLU A 144 -13.94 -18.20 8.87
N SER A 145 -14.21 -18.13 7.56
CA SER A 145 -15.13 -17.17 6.93
C SER A 145 -16.56 -17.23 7.48
N GLY A 146 -17.03 -18.42 7.85
CA GLY A 146 -18.36 -18.63 8.43
C GLY A 146 -18.46 -18.43 9.95
N VAL A 147 -17.35 -18.24 10.67
CA VAL A 147 -17.33 -18.29 12.15
C VAL A 147 -16.40 -17.23 12.76
N ILE A 148 -16.36 -16.03 12.16
CA ILE A 148 -15.57 -14.87 12.60
C ILE A 148 -15.66 -14.59 14.12
N THR A 149 -16.82 -14.80 14.74
CA THR A 149 -17.05 -14.62 16.18
C THR A 149 -16.10 -15.44 17.04
N ASN A 150 -15.75 -16.68 16.64
CA ASN A 150 -14.80 -17.50 17.40
C ASN A 150 -13.39 -16.88 17.40
N THR A 151 -12.97 -16.29 16.27
CA THR A 151 -11.70 -15.57 16.14
C THR A 151 -11.71 -14.30 17.00
N ILE A 152 -12.83 -13.57 17.04
CA ILE A 152 -13.01 -12.36 17.86
C ILE A 152 -12.94 -12.69 19.36
N VAL A 153 -13.76 -13.64 19.85
CA VAL A 153 -13.78 -14.08 21.26
C VAL A 153 -12.40 -14.62 21.67
N GLY A 154 -11.74 -15.40 20.81
CA GLY A 154 -10.40 -15.91 21.06
C GLY A 154 -9.32 -14.82 21.17
N ILE A 155 -9.45 -13.71 20.43
CA ILE A 155 -8.56 -12.55 20.54
C ILE A 155 -8.92 -11.71 21.76
N ALA A 156 -10.20 -11.49 22.08
CA ALA A 156 -10.60 -10.76 23.27
C ALA A 156 -10.13 -11.47 24.56
N ALA A 157 -10.29 -12.79 24.65
CA ALA A 157 -9.81 -13.61 25.76
C ALA A 157 -8.26 -13.73 25.84
N PHE A 158 -7.55 -13.38 24.76
CA PHE A 158 -6.10 -13.13 24.77
C PHE A 158 -5.79 -11.72 25.31
N LEU A 159 -6.46 -10.69 24.80
CA LEU A 159 -6.26 -9.30 25.21
C LEU A 159 -6.53 -9.11 26.71
N GLU A 160 -7.59 -9.73 27.23
CA GLU A 160 -7.90 -9.80 28.67
C GLU A 160 -6.70 -10.25 29.52
N LYS A 161 -5.84 -11.13 28.99
CA LYS A 161 -4.68 -11.72 29.67
C LYS A 161 -3.34 -11.10 29.25
N ALA A 162 -3.29 -10.38 28.13
CA ALA A 162 -2.09 -9.71 27.64
C ALA A 162 -1.53 -8.74 28.70
N GLY A 163 -0.22 -8.53 28.71
CA GLY A 163 0.44 -7.70 29.71
C GLY A 163 1.87 -7.34 29.36
N THR A 164 2.51 -6.57 30.22
CA THR A 164 3.92 -6.19 30.09
C THR A 164 4.81 -7.40 30.34
N LYS A 165 5.30 -8.03 29.26
CA LYS A 165 6.36 -9.05 29.34
C LYS A 165 7.67 -8.41 29.87
N PRO A 166 8.51 -9.18 30.59
CA PRO A 166 9.76 -8.67 31.15
C PRO A 166 10.69 -8.16 30.04
N GLU A 167 11.36 -7.05 30.32
CA GLU A 167 11.98 -6.22 29.29
C GLU A 167 13.21 -6.89 28.66
N GLY A 168 13.13 -7.18 27.36
CA GLY A 168 14.23 -7.78 26.61
C GLY A 168 15.47 -6.88 26.58
N ARG A 169 16.63 -7.41 26.97
CA ARG A 169 17.93 -6.70 26.86
C ARG A 169 18.41 -6.50 25.42
N GLN A 170 17.72 -7.08 24.45
CA GLN A 170 17.92 -6.89 23.02
C GLN A 170 16.57 -6.68 22.35
N PHE A 171 16.54 -5.82 21.33
CA PHE A 171 15.33 -5.45 20.62
C PHE A 171 15.47 -5.79 19.13
N ILE A 172 14.43 -6.39 18.55
CA ILE A 172 14.27 -6.47 17.09
C ILE A 172 13.27 -5.40 16.66
N ALA A 173 13.70 -4.61 15.68
CA ALA A 173 13.03 -3.44 15.18
C ALA A 173 12.64 -3.70 13.72
N MET A 174 11.38 -4.04 13.49
CA MET A 174 10.86 -4.49 12.21
C MET A 174 10.59 -3.32 11.26
N GLY A 175 11.14 -3.37 10.06
CA GLY A 175 10.84 -2.46 8.96
C GLY A 175 9.96 -3.10 7.89
N PRO A 176 9.73 -2.42 6.77
CA PRO A 176 8.82 -2.90 5.74
C PRO A 176 9.32 -4.19 5.09
N PHE A 177 8.41 -5.16 4.96
CA PHE A 177 8.59 -6.33 4.10
C PHE A 177 7.78 -6.14 2.81
N VAL A 178 8.42 -6.38 1.67
CA VAL A 178 7.89 -6.01 0.35
C VAL A 178 7.77 -7.25 -0.54
N ASP A 179 6.57 -7.56 -1.04
CA ASP A 179 6.47 -8.45 -2.20
C ASP A 179 7.01 -7.70 -3.42
N MET A 180 8.06 -8.23 -4.02
CA MET A 180 8.72 -7.63 -5.18
C MET A 180 8.00 -7.99 -6.49
N ASN A 181 7.14 -9.02 -6.50
CA ASN A 181 6.36 -9.49 -7.65
C ASN A 181 4.83 -9.45 -7.38
N PRO A 182 4.24 -8.29 -6.99
CA PRO A 182 2.88 -8.22 -6.43
C PRO A 182 1.76 -8.63 -7.41
N GLU A 183 2.00 -8.68 -8.72
CA GLU A 183 1.04 -9.19 -9.71
C GLU A 183 0.80 -10.72 -9.58
N LEU A 184 1.74 -11.44 -8.95
CA LEU A 184 1.62 -12.88 -8.68
C LEU A 184 0.94 -13.17 -7.34
N ALA A 185 0.88 -12.20 -6.42
CA ALA A 185 0.34 -12.35 -5.08
C ALA A 185 -1.13 -12.81 -5.04
N PRO A 186 -2.08 -12.33 -5.89
CA PRO A 186 -3.47 -12.77 -5.87
C PRO A 186 -3.71 -14.25 -6.24
N LYS A 187 -2.64 -15.01 -6.54
CA LYS A 187 -2.67 -16.44 -6.90
C LYS A 187 -1.87 -17.33 -5.92
N ARG A 188 -1.26 -16.77 -4.87
CA ARG A 188 -0.32 -17.47 -3.97
C ARG A 188 -0.40 -16.91 -2.54
N ASP A 189 0.26 -17.55 -1.56
CA ASP A 189 0.38 -17.01 -0.19
C ASP A 189 1.11 -15.65 -0.20
N ASP A 190 0.62 -14.67 0.58
CA ASP A 190 1.26 -13.35 0.79
C ASP A 190 2.40 -13.46 1.81
N TRP A 191 3.62 -13.59 1.31
CA TRP A 191 4.82 -13.69 2.14
C TRP A 191 5.29 -12.35 2.71
N SER A 192 4.85 -11.21 2.16
CA SER A 192 5.18 -9.88 2.71
C SER A 192 4.57 -9.67 4.09
N ARG A 193 3.42 -10.31 4.35
CA ARG A 193 2.79 -10.41 5.68
C ARG A 193 3.35 -11.53 6.54
N ARG A 194 3.57 -12.70 5.95
CA ARG A 194 3.96 -13.93 6.67
C ARG A 194 5.38 -13.85 7.28
N ILE A 195 6.33 -13.23 6.59
CA ILE A 195 7.73 -13.14 7.06
C ILE A 195 7.90 -12.29 8.34
N PRO A 196 7.42 -11.02 8.41
CA PRO A 196 7.55 -10.25 9.65
C PRO A 196 6.77 -10.90 10.79
N ALA A 197 5.54 -11.37 10.52
CA ALA A 197 4.70 -12.08 11.48
C ALA A 197 5.40 -13.29 12.15
N LEU A 198 6.12 -14.10 11.35
CA LEU A 198 6.95 -15.22 11.81
C LEU A 198 8.11 -14.77 12.71
N ILE A 199 8.87 -13.76 12.26
CA ILE A 199 10.04 -13.23 12.98
C ILE A 199 9.62 -12.65 14.33
N GLU A 200 8.62 -11.76 14.32
CA GLU A 200 8.08 -11.11 15.53
C GLU A 200 7.62 -12.13 16.57
N LYS A 201 6.85 -13.15 16.15
CA LYS A 201 6.39 -14.20 17.04
C LYS A 201 7.57 -14.94 17.68
N HIS A 202 8.49 -15.48 16.87
CA HIS A 202 9.59 -16.28 17.37
C HIS A 202 10.49 -15.50 18.34
N PHE A 203 10.83 -14.25 18.01
CA PHE A 203 11.74 -13.47 18.83
C PHE A 203 11.09 -12.92 20.10
N LEU A 204 9.78 -12.63 20.09
CA LEU A 204 9.03 -12.35 21.33
C LEU A 204 8.94 -13.60 22.23
N GLU A 205 8.76 -14.79 21.65
CA GLU A 205 8.73 -16.07 22.38
C GLU A 205 10.08 -16.41 23.04
N VAL A 206 11.22 -16.08 22.40
CA VAL A 206 12.56 -16.28 23.00
C VAL A 206 13.11 -15.06 23.77
N GLY A 207 12.26 -14.07 24.07
CA GLY A 207 12.56 -13.01 25.04
C GLY A 207 13.26 -11.74 24.52
N PHE A 208 13.19 -11.47 23.21
CA PHE A 208 13.55 -10.15 22.68
C PHE A 208 12.38 -9.18 22.85
N GLY A 209 12.69 -7.90 23.04
CA GLY A 209 11.71 -6.84 22.79
C GLY A 209 11.44 -6.73 21.30
N VAL A 210 10.17 -6.70 20.89
CA VAL A 210 9.78 -6.51 19.48
C VAL A 210 9.18 -5.13 19.33
N ALA A 211 9.60 -4.37 18.31
CA ALA A 211 9.12 -3.02 18.03
C ALA A 211 9.11 -2.75 16.53
N GLU A 212 8.41 -1.70 16.11
CA GLU A 212 8.50 -1.18 14.74
C GLU A 212 9.78 -0.31 14.59
N ILE A 213 10.37 -0.24 13.40
CA ILE A 213 11.72 0.32 13.23
C ILE A 213 11.87 1.83 13.47
N ALA A 214 10.75 2.54 13.53
CA ALA A 214 10.70 3.93 13.93
C ALA A 214 10.38 4.13 15.42
N ALA A 215 9.95 3.08 16.14
CA ALA A 215 9.91 3.05 17.60
C ALA A 215 11.32 2.89 18.24
N VAL A 216 12.34 2.57 17.44
CA VAL A 216 13.75 2.60 17.90
C VAL A 216 14.12 3.95 18.55
N GLY A 217 13.81 5.07 17.89
CA GLY A 217 14.11 6.42 18.38
C GLY A 217 13.47 6.80 19.73
N PRO A 218 12.16 6.56 19.97
CA PRO A 218 11.55 6.79 21.28
C PRO A 218 12.13 5.89 22.36
N ILE A 219 12.30 4.59 22.11
CA ILE A 219 12.78 3.66 23.14
C ILE A 219 14.20 4.06 23.59
N PHE A 220 15.11 4.43 22.68
CA PHE A 220 16.43 4.97 23.06
C PHE A 220 16.33 6.19 23.98
N GLU A 221 15.48 7.16 23.63
CA GLU A 221 15.32 8.39 24.40
C GLU A 221 14.67 8.14 25.77
N GLU A 222 13.68 7.25 25.85
CA GLU A 222 13.01 6.84 27.08
C GLU A 222 13.96 6.09 28.02
N ARG A 223 14.70 5.09 27.50
CA ARG A 223 15.76 4.40 28.26
C ARG A 223 16.86 5.34 28.75
N ARG A 224 17.14 6.43 28.04
CA ARG A 224 18.05 7.47 28.52
C ARG A 224 17.45 8.29 29.66
N LEU A 225 16.17 8.64 29.60
CA LEU A 225 15.48 9.33 30.70
C LEU A 225 15.43 8.47 31.98
N GLU A 226 15.21 7.16 31.82
CA GLU A 226 15.29 6.19 32.94
C GLU A 226 16.72 6.12 33.52
N THR A 227 17.73 6.01 32.65
CA THR A 227 19.14 6.00 33.06
C THR A 227 19.53 7.30 33.79
N ALA A 228 18.94 8.44 33.41
CA ALA A 228 19.11 9.73 34.06
C ALA A 228 18.30 9.90 35.36
N GLY A 229 17.39 8.96 35.68
CA GLY A 229 16.50 9.06 36.84
C GLY A 229 15.36 10.08 36.68
N LEU A 230 15.00 10.42 35.43
CA LEU A 230 13.91 11.34 35.09
C LEU A 230 12.58 10.61 34.85
N THR A 231 12.62 9.29 34.70
CA THR A 231 11.46 8.38 34.61
C THR A 231 11.74 7.10 35.40
N GLY A 232 10.69 6.48 35.99
CA GLY A 232 10.79 5.19 36.69
C GLY A 232 11.29 5.26 38.14
N HIS A 233 11.34 4.08 38.80
CA HIS A 233 11.88 3.93 40.15
C HIS A 233 13.43 3.86 40.15
N PRO A 234 14.12 4.40 41.16
CA PRO A 234 15.57 4.61 41.11
C PRO A 234 16.43 3.36 41.33
N GLU A 235 15.84 2.22 41.74
CA GLU A 235 16.53 0.96 42.00
C GLU A 235 16.57 0.08 40.74
N GLY A 236 17.76 -0.41 40.37
CA GLY A 236 17.94 -1.27 39.20
C GLY A 236 18.36 -0.57 37.90
N ARG A 237 18.84 0.69 37.96
CA ARG A 237 19.30 1.49 36.79
C ARG A 237 20.18 0.69 35.82
N VAL A 238 19.61 0.27 34.70
CA VAL A 238 20.32 -0.48 33.65
C VAL A 238 21.16 0.48 32.83
N LYS A 239 22.49 0.28 32.77
CA LYS A 239 23.33 0.96 31.78
C LYS A 239 22.82 0.59 30.39
N LEU A 240 22.58 1.59 29.54
CA LEU A 240 21.95 1.46 28.23
C LEU A 240 22.77 0.55 27.28
N GLN A 241 22.54 -0.77 27.38
CA GLN A 241 23.16 -1.85 26.61
C GLN A 241 22.17 -2.53 25.65
N ALA A 242 20.98 -1.95 25.47
CA ALA A 242 19.95 -2.46 24.58
C ALA A 242 20.48 -2.54 23.14
N ALA A 243 20.74 -3.76 22.66
CA ALA A 243 21.16 -3.98 21.29
C ALA A 243 19.93 -3.96 20.38
N PHE A 244 19.76 -2.90 19.60
CA PHE A 244 18.70 -2.77 18.61
C PHE A 244 19.15 -3.34 17.26
N TRP A 245 18.30 -4.21 16.73
CA TRP A 245 18.49 -4.94 15.49
C TRP A 245 17.45 -4.50 14.47
N LEU A 246 17.90 -3.78 13.46
CA LEU A 246 17.10 -3.34 12.34
C LEU A 246 16.89 -4.53 11.39
N VAL A 247 15.64 -4.92 11.13
CA VAL A 247 15.30 -6.03 10.23
C VAL A 247 14.23 -5.59 9.24
N ASP A 248 14.57 -5.50 7.95
CA ASP A 248 13.62 -5.27 6.85
C ASP A 248 13.93 -6.18 5.64
N GLY A 249 13.04 -6.27 4.66
CA GLY A 249 13.16 -7.34 3.67
C GLY A 249 12.30 -7.22 2.42
N GLY A 250 12.52 -8.17 1.51
CA GLY A 250 11.72 -8.35 0.32
C GLY A 250 11.60 -9.82 -0.05
N CYS A 251 10.47 -10.22 -0.63
CA CYS A 251 10.25 -11.58 -1.11
C CYS A 251 9.78 -11.57 -2.55
N GLU A 252 10.19 -12.58 -3.32
CA GLU A 252 9.72 -12.80 -4.69
C GLU A 252 9.54 -14.28 -4.98
N TRP A 253 8.44 -14.62 -5.64
CA TRP A 253 8.23 -15.96 -6.16
C TRP A 253 9.18 -16.25 -7.32
N VAL A 254 9.85 -17.41 -7.29
CA VAL A 254 10.83 -17.77 -8.32
C VAL A 254 10.11 -18.23 -9.59
N GLU A 255 10.34 -17.52 -10.70
CA GLU A 255 9.69 -17.79 -11.99
C GLU A 255 10.09 -19.16 -12.57
N SER A 256 11.38 -19.51 -12.49
CA SER A 256 11.95 -20.77 -12.99
C SER A 256 11.73 -21.98 -12.07
N ALA A 257 11.17 -21.79 -10.87
CA ALA A 257 10.96 -22.85 -9.89
C ALA A 257 9.60 -22.67 -9.16
N PRO A 258 8.48 -23.07 -9.79
CA PRO A 258 7.16 -23.03 -9.18
C PRO A 258 7.14 -23.71 -7.81
N GLY A 259 6.72 -23.00 -6.77
CA GLY A 259 6.74 -23.47 -5.39
C GLY A 259 7.95 -23.02 -4.55
N LYS A 260 9.03 -22.49 -5.17
CA LYS A 260 10.12 -21.82 -4.43
C LYS A 260 9.90 -20.31 -4.32
N ILE A 261 10.38 -19.74 -3.22
CA ILE A 261 10.39 -18.31 -2.94
C ILE A 261 11.80 -17.84 -2.58
N SER A 262 12.20 -16.71 -3.15
CA SER A 262 13.42 -15.97 -2.83
C SER A 262 13.07 -14.91 -1.78
N VAL A 263 13.83 -14.88 -0.68
CA VAL A 263 13.66 -13.92 0.42
C VAL A 263 14.98 -13.21 0.66
N GLY A 264 14.97 -11.90 0.46
CA GLY A 264 16.03 -10.99 0.88
C GLY A 264 15.74 -10.44 2.28
N LEU A 265 16.68 -10.62 3.19
CA LEU A 265 16.68 -10.03 4.53
C LEU A 265 17.82 -9.01 4.61
N ARG A 266 17.53 -7.78 5.03
CA ARG A 266 18.53 -6.89 5.60
C ARG A 266 18.48 -6.99 7.11
N ILE A 267 19.64 -7.17 7.72
CA ILE A 267 19.82 -7.19 9.18
C ILE A 267 20.98 -6.24 9.52
N GLN A 268 20.75 -5.32 10.46
CA GLN A 268 21.80 -4.40 10.94
C GLN A 268 21.66 -4.13 12.43
N LYS A 269 22.71 -4.40 13.21
CA LYS A 269 22.86 -3.85 14.57
C LYS A 269 23.18 -2.36 14.44
N ILE A 270 22.54 -1.48 15.20
CA ILE A 270 22.88 -0.04 15.17
C ILE A 270 24.33 0.15 15.63
N GLY A 271 25.12 0.95 14.89
CA GLY A 271 26.58 1.04 15.06
C GLY A 271 27.37 -0.09 14.39
N GLY A 272 26.70 -1.08 13.81
CA GLY A 272 27.30 -2.18 13.05
C GLY A 272 27.09 -2.08 11.54
N PRO A 273 27.80 -2.92 10.75
CA PRO A 273 27.63 -3.00 9.31
C PRO A 273 26.25 -3.55 8.93
N GLU A 274 25.74 -3.09 7.79
CA GLU A 274 24.56 -3.66 7.13
C GLU A 274 24.89 -5.06 6.58
N GLN A 275 24.03 -6.05 6.81
CA GLN A 275 24.11 -7.38 6.21
C GLN A 275 22.88 -7.62 5.34
N ILE A 276 23.07 -7.87 4.04
CA ILE A 276 22.01 -8.29 3.13
C ILE A 276 22.22 -9.77 2.80
N ILE A 277 21.25 -10.60 3.16
CA ILE A 277 21.26 -12.05 3.00
C ILE A 277 20.11 -12.45 2.08
N ARG A 278 20.33 -13.39 1.16
CA ARG A 278 19.27 -13.98 0.31
C ARG A 278 19.14 -15.47 0.58
N LEU A 279 17.91 -15.96 0.66
CA LEU A 279 17.52 -17.34 0.92
C LEU A 279 16.52 -17.79 -0.16
N THR A 280 16.64 -19.01 -0.70
CA THR A 280 15.72 -19.48 -1.78
C THR A 280 15.31 -20.94 -1.60
N GLU A 281 14.21 -21.15 -0.88
CA GLU A 281 13.71 -22.48 -0.52
C GLU A 281 12.25 -22.72 -0.94
N ALA A 282 11.71 -23.91 -0.67
CA ALA A 282 10.29 -24.17 -0.88
C ALA A 282 9.44 -23.30 0.05
N ALA A 283 8.32 -22.78 -0.47
CA ALA A 283 7.38 -21.99 0.30
C ALA A 283 6.65 -22.88 1.33
N GLY A 284 6.86 -22.59 2.61
CA GLY A 284 6.38 -23.39 3.73
C GLY A 284 7.43 -23.47 4.84
N GLU A 285 7.41 -24.54 5.63
CA GLU A 285 8.28 -24.71 6.80
C GLU A 285 9.79 -24.69 6.48
N GLU A 286 10.20 -24.95 5.25
CA GLU A 286 11.62 -24.87 4.83
C GLU A 286 12.13 -23.43 4.85
N ILE A 287 11.50 -22.52 4.09
CA ILE A 287 11.91 -21.10 4.09
C ILE A 287 11.67 -20.46 5.47
N GLU A 288 10.63 -20.84 6.21
CA GLU A 288 10.38 -20.31 7.57
C GLU A 288 11.50 -20.67 8.54
N ARG A 289 11.94 -21.94 8.56
CA ARG A 289 13.11 -22.37 9.36
C ARG A 289 14.39 -21.71 8.87
N ALA A 290 14.57 -21.54 7.55
CA ALA A 290 15.74 -20.87 7.00
C ALA A 290 15.82 -19.38 7.39
N ILE A 291 14.70 -18.66 7.39
CA ILE A 291 14.59 -17.27 7.86
C ILE A 291 14.97 -17.18 9.34
N ILE A 292 14.33 -17.95 10.22
CA ILE A 292 14.60 -17.91 11.66
C ILE A 292 16.04 -18.30 11.97
N ALA A 293 16.56 -19.37 11.37
CA ALA A 293 17.96 -19.78 11.55
C ALA A 293 18.96 -18.73 11.05
N THR A 294 18.61 -17.96 10.02
CA THR A 294 19.43 -16.87 9.49
C THR A 294 19.45 -15.67 10.43
N VAL A 295 18.28 -15.19 10.87
CA VAL A 295 18.18 -14.04 11.79
C VAL A 295 18.89 -14.37 13.11
N SER A 296 18.59 -15.53 13.72
CA SER A 296 19.23 -15.95 14.98
C SER A 296 20.76 -16.07 14.88
N ARG A 297 21.29 -16.52 13.73
CA ARG A 297 22.74 -16.61 13.49
C ARG A 297 23.40 -15.23 13.39
N THR A 298 22.82 -14.29 12.64
CA THR A 298 23.35 -12.93 12.54
C THR A 298 23.29 -12.21 13.89
N LEU A 299 22.21 -12.39 14.64
CA LEU A 299 22.03 -11.85 15.99
C LEU A 299 23.10 -12.37 16.96
N ALA A 300 23.33 -13.68 16.99
CA ALA A 300 24.37 -14.28 17.84
C ALA A 300 25.78 -13.74 17.51
N ASN A 301 26.13 -13.68 16.22
CA ASN A 301 27.49 -13.34 15.76
C ASN A 301 27.95 -11.91 16.10
N THR A 302 27.03 -10.95 16.30
CA THR A 302 27.39 -9.52 16.48
C THR A 302 27.30 -9.06 17.95
N ASN A 303 27.21 -10.01 18.88
CA ASN A 303 27.36 -9.75 20.32
C ASN A 303 28.82 -9.50 20.76
N LEU A 304 29.80 -9.69 19.86
CA LEU A 304 31.24 -9.61 20.16
C LEU A 304 31.85 -8.19 20.11
N VAL A 305 31.10 -7.15 19.72
CA VAL A 305 31.63 -5.79 19.58
C VAL A 305 30.77 -4.76 20.32
N ALA A 306 31.30 -4.28 21.44
CA ALA A 306 31.54 -2.85 21.76
C ALA A 306 32.16 -2.75 23.16
N SER A 307 33.40 -2.27 23.29
CA SER A 307 33.91 -1.76 24.57
C SER A 307 33.32 -0.38 24.85
N ALA A 308 33.04 -0.06 26.12
CA ALA A 308 32.44 1.22 26.48
C ALA A 308 33.46 2.37 26.35
N THR A 309 33.39 3.12 25.25
CA THR A 309 34.06 4.43 25.12
C THR A 309 33.43 5.44 26.09
N PRO A 310 34.16 6.49 26.52
CA PRO A 310 33.58 7.56 27.35
C PRO A 310 32.36 8.24 26.68
N ASN A 311 32.33 8.27 25.35
CA ASN A 311 31.32 8.92 24.52
C ASN A 311 30.36 7.91 23.85
N ALA A 312 30.27 6.66 24.31
CA ALA A 312 29.51 5.58 23.64
C ALA A 312 28.05 5.92 23.30
N GLU A 313 27.40 6.78 24.09
CA GLU A 313 26.07 7.32 23.79
C GLU A 313 26.08 8.22 22.53
N ALA A 314 27.05 9.13 22.44
CA ALA A 314 27.22 10.03 21.29
C ALA A 314 27.68 9.27 20.04
N ASP A 315 28.55 8.26 20.20
CA ASP A 315 28.98 7.36 19.12
C ASP A 315 27.77 6.59 18.54
N LEU A 316 26.89 6.07 19.40
CA LEU A 316 25.68 5.35 19.00
C LEU A 316 24.63 6.28 18.35
N LEU A 317 24.48 7.51 18.86
CA LEU A 317 23.66 8.54 18.22
C LEU A 317 24.21 8.93 16.85
N ALA A 318 25.52 9.12 16.69
CA ALA A 318 26.15 9.41 15.40
C ALA A 318 25.86 8.28 14.39
N ALA A 319 25.99 7.02 14.82
CA ALA A 319 25.69 5.86 13.99
C ALA A 319 24.20 5.77 13.59
N ARG A 320 23.26 6.08 14.49
CA ARG A 320 21.82 6.15 14.15
C ARG A 320 21.52 7.31 13.20
N GLY A 321 22.16 8.47 13.38
CA GLY A 321 22.10 9.59 12.44
C GLY A 321 22.59 9.20 11.04
N MET A 322 23.65 8.38 10.97
CA MET A 322 24.24 7.89 9.72
C MET A 322 23.36 6.87 9.02
N GLU A 323 22.79 5.89 9.75
CA GLU A 323 21.82 4.95 9.18
C GLU A 323 20.61 5.72 8.65
N LEU A 324 19.98 6.60 9.43
CA LEU A 324 18.84 7.41 8.96
C LEU A 324 19.18 8.27 7.72
N ALA A 325 20.40 8.82 7.62
CA ALA A 325 20.83 9.61 6.46
C ALA A 325 21.10 8.78 5.19
N THR A 326 21.55 7.54 5.35
CA THR A 326 22.02 6.68 4.23
C THR A 326 21.03 5.60 3.83
N ARG A 327 20.06 5.27 4.70
CA ARG A 327 19.12 4.17 4.49
C ARG A 327 18.32 4.32 3.21
N ARG A 328 18.50 3.34 2.33
CA ARG A 328 17.65 3.05 1.18
C ARG A 328 17.25 1.59 1.25
N SER A 329 15.99 1.25 0.98
CA SER A 329 15.62 -0.17 0.86
C SER A 329 16.16 -0.71 -0.47
N PRO A 330 16.95 -1.81 -0.47
CA PRO A 330 17.27 -2.54 -1.69
C PRO A 330 16.07 -3.35 -2.19
N PHE A 331 15.04 -3.52 -1.36
CA PHE A 331 13.81 -4.24 -1.66
C PHE A 331 12.73 -3.26 -2.10
N GLN A 332 12.28 -3.40 -3.34
CA GLN A 332 11.25 -2.55 -3.96
C GLN A 332 10.39 -3.42 -4.89
N PRO A 333 9.09 -3.10 -5.09
CA PRO A 333 8.28 -3.77 -6.10
C PRO A 333 8.90 -3.61 -7.49
N ARG A 334 8.98 -4.68 -8.27
CA ARG A 334 9.21 -4.58 -9.71
C ARG A 334 8.12 -3.69 -10.33
N ILE A 335 8.49 -2.90 -11.34
CA ILE A 335 7.58 -1.95 -11.97
C ILE A 335 6.53 -2.73 -12.76
N SER A 336 5.29 -2.73 -12.25
CA SER A 336 4.13 -3.28 -12.93
C SER A 336 3.86 -2.53 -14.24
N PRO A 337 3.70 -3.23 -15.40
CA PRO A 337 3.28 -2.61 -16.65
C PRO A 337 1.83 -2.10 -16.62
N THR A 338 1.02 -2.45 -15.62
CA THR A 338 -0.39 -2.01 -15.50
C THR A 338 -0.59 -0.81 -14.55
N LYS A 339 0.49 -0.21 -14.06
CA LYS A 339 0.44 0.81 -13.00
C LYS A 339 -0.18 2.13 -13.48
N THR A 340 -1.20 2.63 -12.79
CA THR A 340 -1.84 3.92 -13.13
C THR A 340 -0.96 5.12 -12.76
N GLN A 341 -1.30 6.31 -13.26
CA GLN A 341 -0.62 7.53 -12.82
C GLN A 341 -0.87 7.79 -11.33
N TRP A 342 -2.08 7.50 -10.82
CA TRP A 342 -2.42 7.54 -9.40
C TRP A 342 -1.55 6.61 -8.54
N ASP A 343 -1.36 5.35 -8.95
CA ASP A 343 -0.49 4.41 -8.23
C ASP A 343 0.99 4.80 -8.26
N SER A 344 1.42 5.48 -9.33
CA SER A 344 2.77 6.04 -9.45
C SER A 344 2.94 7.29 -8.56
N TYR A 345 1.94 8.16 -8.52
CA TYR A 345 1.89 9.35 -7.67
C TYR A 345 1.91 8.99 -6.18
N LYS A 346 1.07 8.03 -5.75
CA LYS A 346 1.08 7.50 -4.36
C LYS A 346 2.46 6.97 -3.96
N GLN A 347 3.14 6.22 -4.84
CA GLN A 347 4.50 5.74 -4.55
C GLN A 347 5.51 6.88 -4.40
N GLN A 348 5.46 7.90 -5.27
CA GLN A 348 6.34 9.06 -5.18
C GLN A 348 6.09 9.90 -3.92
N LEU A 349 4.83 10.09 -3.51
CA LEU A 349 4.47 10.74 -2.24
C LEU A 349 5.05 9.98 -1.05
N GLU A 350 4.82 8.67 -0.98
CA GLU A 350 5.27 7.84 0.16
C GLU A 350 6.80 7.78 0.25
N GLN A 351 7.50 7.58 -0.88
CA GLN A 351 8.97 7.62 -0.92
C GLN A 351 9.53 8.99 -0.48
N ARG A 352 8.85 10.09 -0.85
CA ARG A 352 9.25 11.45 -0.48
C ARG A 352 8.98 11.76 1.00
N LYS A 353 7.84 11.31 1.53
CA LYS A 353 7.47 11.38 2.95
C LYS A 353 8.53 10.67 3.80
N GLN A 354 8.80 9.40 3.50
CA GLN A 354 9.83 8.60 4.18
C GLN A 354 11.23 9.24 4.07
N GLY A 355 11.60 9.80 2.92
CA GLY A 355 12.87 10.52 2.74
C GLY A 355 13.00 11.78 3.58
N LEU A 356 11.92 12.57 3.70
CA LEU A 356 11.87 13.77 4.56
C LEU A 356 11.88 13.39 6.04
N ASP A 357 11.11 12.38 6.45
CA ASP A 357 11.07 11.90 7.84
C ASP A 357 12.44 11.37 8.29
N ASN A 358 13.10 10.56 7.46
CA ASN A 358 14.47 10.09 7.71
C ASN A 358 15.48 11.24 7.79
N ARG A 359 15.41 12.24 6.90
CA ARG A 359 16.26 13.45 6.95
C ARG A 359 16.06 14.21 8.26
N ASN A 360 14.81 14.45 8.65
CA ASN A 360 14.47 15.23 9.83
C ASN A 360 14.89 14.50 11.12
N ALA A 361 14.66 13.18 11.19
CA ALA A 361 15.13 12.34 12.28
C ALA A 361 16.66 12.28 12.36
N SER A 362 17.36 12.22 11.21
CA SER A 362 18.82 12.26 11.14
C SER A 362 19.39 13.59 11.68
N ILE A 363 18.85 14.73 11.23
CA ILE A 363 19.22 16.06 11.73
C ILE A 363 19.03 16.13 13.25
N ALA A 364 17.83 15.82 13.75
CA ALA A 364 17.52 15.87 15.18
C ALA A 364 18.40 14.91 16.02
N THR A 365 18.89 13.82 15.42
CA THR A 365 19.84 12.91 16.06
C THR A 365 21.23 13.53 16.14
N TYR A 366 21.78 14.05 15.04
CA TYR A 366 23.10 14.69 15.05
C TYR A 366 23.13 15.98 15.89
N GLU A 367 22.03 16.73 15.99
CA GLU A 367 21.93 17.86 16.92
C GLU A 367 22.15 17.41 18.38
N ARG A 368 21.59 16.26 18.77
CA ARG A 368 21.81 15.67 20.09
C ARG A 368 23.23 15.16 20.25
N THR A 369 23.82 14.56 19.21
CA THR A 369 25.24 14.17 19.23
C THR A 369 26.16 15.38 19.44
N VAL A 370 25.98 16.47 18.70
CA VAL A 370 26.84 17.67 18.82
C VAL A 370 26.59 18.43 20.13
N LEU A 371 25.37 18.35 20.70
CA LEU A 371 25.09 18.86 22.05
C LEU A 371 25.79 18.02 23.14
N ARG A 372 25.87 16.70 22.95
CA ARG A 372 26.45 15.74 23.90
C ARG A 372 27.97 15.68 23.84
N ASP A 373 28.53 15.74 22.62
CA ASP A 373 29.95 15.81 22.32
C ASP A 373 30.21 16.91 21.26
N PRO A 374 30.48 18.16 21.71
CA PRO A 374 30.82 19.26 20.81
C PRO A 374 32.14 19.09 20.04
N LYS A 375 32.91 18.01 20.27
CA LYS A 375 34.13 17.69 19.51
C LYS A 375 33.91 16.61 18.44
N ASN A 376 32.69 16.05 18.32
CA ASN A 376 32.39 15.03 17.32
C ASN A 376 32.34 15.63 15.89
N LEU A 377 33.48 15.63 15.21
CA LEU A 377 33.66 16.23 13.88
C LEU A 377 32.80 15.55 12.80
N GLU A 378 32.52 14.26 12.94
CA GLU A 378 31.66 13.51 12.01
C GLU A 378 30.20 13.95 12.13
N ALA A 379 29.66 14.02 13.35
CA ALA A 379 28.32 14.54 13.60
C ALA A 379 28.16 16.00 13.17
N LYS A 380 29.16 16.85 13.41
CA LYS A 380 29.18 18.22 12.87
C LYS A 380 29.18 18.25 11.34
N THR A 381 29.93 17.37 10.69
CA THR A 381 30.00 17.30 9.22
C THR A 381 28.65 16.90 8.63
N MET A 382 28.04 15.85 9.18
CA MET A 382 26.76 15.33 8.70
C MET A 382 25.59 16.27 9.02
N LEU A 383 25.55 16.88 10.21
CA LEU A 383 24.59 17.92 10.56
C LEU A 383 24.74 19.14 9.64
N GLY A 384 25.98 19.63 9.48
CA GLY A 384 26.30 20.75 8.62
C GLY A 384 25.82 20.52 7.18
N ALA A 385 26.16 19.37 6.60
CA ALA A 385 25.75 18.98 5.25
C ALA A 385 24.22 18.82 5.11
N ALA A 386 23.55 18.17 6.06
CA ALA A 386 22.10 17.96 6.03
C ALA A 386 21.31 19.28 6.12
N LEU A 387 21.82 20.26 6.87
CA LEU A 387 21.22 21.59 7.00
C LEU A 387 21.39 22.48 5.75
N LEU A 388 22.32 22.19 4.83
CA LEU A 388 22.50 22.99 3.60
C LEU A 388 21.30 22.92 2.65
N SER A 389 20.60 21.78 2.60
CA SER A 389 19.39 21.58 1.81
C SER A 389 18.09 21.83 2.58
N ASP A 390 18.16 22.51 3.73
CA ASP A 390 16.98 22.82 4.53
C ASP A 390 16.17 23.98 3.91
N PRO A 391 14.82 23.94 3.89
CA PRO A 391 14.02 25.07 3.44
C PRO A 391 14.17 26.33 4.31
N GLU A 392 14.54 26.22 5.59
CA GLU A 392 14.67 27.39 6.48
C GLU A 392 16.05 28.08 6.32
N PRO A 393 16.13 29.36 5.88
CA PRO A 393 17.40 30.04 5.64
C PRO A 393 18.32 30.13 6.88
N ALA A 394 17.73 30.26 8.08
CA ALA A 394 18.49 30.27 9.34
C ALA A 394 19.17 28.91 9.62
N ARG A 395 18.50 27.79 9.28
CA ARG A 395 19.09 26.45 9.33
C ARG A 395 20.22 26.30 8.32
N ARG A 396 20.04 26.81 7.10
CA ARG A 396 21.09 26.81 6.07
C ARG A 396 22.36 27.55 6.53
N GLU A 397 22.25 28.73 7.13
CA GLU A 397 23.44 29.43 7.67
C GLU A 397 24.05 28.73 8.89
N ARG A 398 23.26 28.12 9.78
CA ARG A 398 23.80 27.27 10.86
C ARG A 398 24.55 26.05 10.31
N GLY A 399 24.06 25.45 9.23
CA GLY A 399 24.77 24.41 8.49
C GLY A 399 26.13 24.90 7.95
N LYS A 400 26.15 26.06 7.27
CA LYS A 400 27.40 26.69 6.83
C LYS A 400 28.33 27.03 7.98
N ALA A 401 27.84 27.50 9.12
CA ALA A 401 28.66 27.82 10.29
C ALA A 401 29.42 26.60 10.84
N LEU A 402 28.74 25.45 11.00
CA LEU A 402 29.39 24.19 11.38
C LEU A 402 30.45 23.76 10.36
N LEU A 403 30.19 23.94 9.07
CA LEU A 403 31.13 23.57 8.01
C LEU A 403 32.32 24.54 7.87
N ARG A 404 32.17 25.80 8.30
CA ARG A 404 33.27 26.79 8.43
C ARG A 404 34.20 26.37 9.58
N GLU A 405 33.65 26.05 10.75
CA GLU A 405 34.43 25.51 11.89
C GLU A 405 35.22 24.25 11.49
N LEU A 406 34.58 23.32 10.77
CA LEU A 406 35.25 22.12 10.27
C LEU A 406 36.35 22.45 9.25
N ALA A 407 36.14 23.42 8.36
CA ALA A 407 37.11 23.86 7.36
C ALA A 407 38.41 24.44 7.98
N GLU A 408 38.35 24.87 9.24
CA GLU A 408 39.46 25.40 10.04
C GLU A 408 40.10 24.35 10.99
N SER A 409 39.58 23.12 11.02
CA SER A 409 40.08 22.03 11.86
C SER A 409 41.45 21.50 11.41
N ASP A 410 42.28 21.10 12.39
CA ASP A 410 43.55 20.38 12.16
C ASP A 410 43.34 19.01 11.49
N ASP A 411 42.17 18.38 11.62
CA ASP A 411 41.88 17.11 10.96
C ASP A 411 41.61 17.33 9.45
N THR A 412 42.63 16.97 8.65
CA THR A 412 42.60 17.09 7.19
C THR A 412 41.44 16.35 6.49
N LYS A 413 40.85 15.30 7.10
CA LYS A 413 39.64 14.62 6.58
C LYS A 413 38.45 15.58 6.65
N TYR A 414 38.19 16.12 7.83
CA TYR A 414 37.01 16.96 8.08
C TYR A 414 37.18 18.39 7.55
N ALA A 415 38.40 18.93 7.56
CA ALA A 415 38.70 20.21 6.91
C ALA A 415 38.51 20.18 5.39
N ARG A 416 38.82 19.04 4.74
CA ARG A 416 38.49 18.83 3.33
C ARG A 416 36.98 18.69 3.12
N ALA A 417 36.28 17.95 3.99
CA ALA A 417 34.83 17.78 3.92
C ALA A 417 34.06 19.11 4.09
N GLY A 418 34.40 19.93 5.09
CA GLY A 418 33.81 21.25 5.33
C GLY A 418 33.92 22.16 4.10
N LYS A 419 35.13 22.27 3.54
CA LYS A 419 35.39 23.04 2.30
C LYS A 419 34.60 22.50 1.10
N ALA A 420 34.51 21.17 0.93
CA ALA A 420 33.79 20.55 -0.16
C ALA A 420 32.25 20.71 -0.07
N TYR A 421 31.67 20.71 1.14
CA TYR A 421 30.24 20.99 1.32
C TYR A 421 29.92 22.48 1.19
N LEU A 422 30.76 23.38 1.71
CA LEU A 422 30.60 24.83 1.53
C LEU A 422 30.60 25.23 0.05
N ALA A 423 31.52 24.68 -0.74
CA ALA A 423 31.58 24.90 -2.20
C ALA A 423 30.35 24.37 -2.96
N ARG A 424 29.48 23.58 -2.33
CA ARG A 424 28.24 23.02 -2.90
C ARG A 424 26.97 23.59 -2.25
N ALA A 425 27.09 24.54 -1.32
CA ALA A 425 25.99 24.98 -0.47
C ALA A 425 24.79 25.55 -1.25
N GLU A 426 25.03 26.33 -2.30
CA GLU A 426 23.96 26.93 -3.11
C GLU A 426 23.23 25.90 -3.98
N ALA A 427 23.97 24.95 -4.58
CA ALA A 427 23.38 23.84 -5.32
C ALA A 427 22.57 22.90 -4.40
N LEU A 428 23.03 22.67 -3.17
CA LEU A 428 22.31 21.88 -2.17
C LEU A 428 21.06 22.62 -1.65
N ALA A 429 21.12 23.94 -1.47
CA ALA A 429 19.96 24.76 -1.12
C ALA A 429 18.90 24.72 -2.22
N HIS A 430 19.29 24.94 -3.49
CA HIS A 430 18.38 24.85 -4.64
C HIS A 430 17.77 23.45 -4.81
N THR A 431 18.55 22.39 -4.54
CA THR A 431 18.03 21.01 -4.50
C THR A 431 17.00 20.85 -3.38
N GLY A 432 17.24 21.44 -2.21
CA GLY A 432 16.30 21.48 -1.08
C GLY A 432 14.99 22.19 -1.42
N ASP A 433 15.09 23.35 -2.08
CA ASP A 433 13.93 24.15 -2.51
C ASP A 433 13.08 23.37 -3.55
N GLN A 434 13.71 22.67 -4.51
CA GLN A 434 13.00 21.74 -5.40
C GLN A 434 12.37 20.57 -4.62
N MET A 435 13.09 20.02 -3.63
CA MET A 435 12.59 18.96 -2.74
C MET A 435 11.49 19.43 -1.76
N ALA A 436 11.13 20.72 -1.72
CA ALA A 436 9.93 21.22 -1.05
C ALA A 436 8.67 21.21 -1.97
N VAL A 437 8.80 21.30 -3.29
CA VAL A 437 7.66 21.37 -4.23
C VAL A 437 7.01 20.00 -4.43
N SER A 438 5.85 19.75 -3.80
CA SER A 438 5.08 18.49 -3.90
C SER A 438 4.92 17.98 -5.34
N PRO A 439 4.91 16.65 -5.58
CA PRO A 439 4.60 16.12 -6.91
C PRO A 439 3.23 16.60 -7.39
N LYS A 440 3.08 16.89 -8.69
CA LYS A 440 1.77 17.24 -9.25
C LYS A 440 0.83 16.04 -9.16
N ARG A 441 -0.38 16.26 -8.65
CA ARG A 441 -1.47 15.28 -8.69
C ARG A 441 -1.85 14.96 -10.15
N PRO A 442 -2.05 13.69 -10.53
CA PRO A 442 -2.59 13.34 -11.85
C PRO A 442 -4.03 13.85 -12.00
N ASP A 443 -4.29 14.52 -13.11
CA ASP A 443 -5.57 15.14 -13.47
C ASP A 443 -6.34 14.37 -14.56
N ASP A 444 -5.90 13.14 -14.87
CA ASP A 444 -6.62 12.25 -15.78
C ASP A 444 -7.84 11.59 -15.08
N TRP A 445 -8.90 11.33 -15.86
CA TRP A 445 -10.17 10.81 -15.33
C TRP A 445 -10.02 9.46 -14.61
N LEU A 446 -9.13 8.57 -15.06
CA LEU A 446 -8.95 7.26 -14.43
C LEU A 446 -8.30 7.42 -13.05
N SER A 447 -7.27 8.24 -12.95
CA SER A 447 -6.61 8.56 -11.68
C SER A 447 -7.53 9.28 -10.70
N LEU A 448 -8.32 10.24 -11.17
CA LEU A 448 -9.29 10.97 -10.33
C LEU A 448 -10.42 10.06 -9.83
N ASN A 449 -10.95 9.19 -10.70
CA ASN A 449 -11.97 8.22 -10.32
C ASN A 449 -11.41 7.14 -9.37
N GLN A 450 -10.17 6.68 -9.58
CA GLN A 450 -9.47 5.78 -8.66
C GLN A 450 -9.25 6.44 -7.29
N ALA A 451 -8.84 7.71 -7.24
CA ALA A 451 -8.64 8.44 -5.99
C ALA A 451 -9.93 8.58 -5.15
N VAL A 452 -11.06 8.95 -5.77
CA VAL A 452 -12.35 9.05 -5.08
C VAL A 452 -12.88 7.68 -4.65
N ALA A 453 -12.60 6.61 -5.41
CA ALA A 453 -12.99 5.24 -5.04
C ALA A 453 -12.13 4.68 -3.89
N GLU A 454 -10.85 5.00 -3.83
CA GLU A 454 -9.94 4.60 -2.73
C GLU A 454 -10.17 5.43 -1.45
N ASN A 455 -10.49 6.73 -1.59
CA ASN A 455 -10.81 7.61 -0.47
C ASN A 455 -12.03 8.50 -0.81
N PRO A 456 -13.26 8.06 -0.46
CA PRO A 456 -14.47 8.86 -0.63
C PRO A 456 -14.52 10.18 0.16
N ASN A 457 -13.56 10.44 1.05
CA ASN A 457 -13.43 11.70 1.80
C ASN A 457 -12.36 12.65 1.22
N ASP A 458 -11.70 12.29 0.11
CA ASP A 458 -10.78 13.18 -0.59
C ASP A 458 -11.54 14.28 -1.35
N MET A 459 -11.77 15.40 -0.66
CA MET A 459 -12.53 16.54 -1.20
C MET A 459 -11.79 17.26 -2.34
N GLU A 460 -10.47 17.14 -2.45
CA GLU A 460 -9.71 17.65 -3.60
C GLU A 460 -9.97 16.77 -4.83
N ALA A 461 -9.88 15.43 -4.67
CA ALA A 461 -10.21 14.47 -5.72
C ALA A 461 -11.66 14.61 -6.21
N LYS A 462 -12.62 14.79 -5.30
CA LYS A 462 -14.02 15.04 -5.65
C LYS A 462 -14.21 16.37 -6.38
N CYS A 463 -13.46 17.41 -6.00
CA CYS A 463 -13.52 18.71 -6.67
C CYS A 463 -12.95 18.62 -8.10
N ASP A 464 -11.81 17.95 -8.27
CA ASP A 464 -11.17 17.73 -9.57
C ASP A 464 -12.01 16.83 -10.49
N LEU A 465 -12.50 15.69 -9.96
CA LEU A 465 -13.36 14.78 -10.70
C LEU A 465 -14.69 15.44 -11.08
N GLY A 466 -15.31 16.16 -10.15
CA GLY A 466 -16.55 16.90 -10.40
C GLY A 466 -16.37 17.98 -11.47
N ALA A 467 -15.28 18.76 -11.41
CA ALA A 467 -14.93 19.73 -12.43
C ALA A 467 -14.69 19.09 -13.81
N ALA A 468 -13.93 18.00 -13.87
CA ALA A 468 -13.72 17.23 -15.11
C ALA A 468 -15.05 16.71 -15.68
N MET A 469 -15.94 16.21 -14.82
CA MET A 469 -17.26 15.72 -15.22
C MET A 469 -18.21 16.80 -15.75
N LEU A 470 -18.08 18.06 -15.31
CA LEU A 470 -18.81 19.19 -15.92
C LEU A 470 -18.36 19.48 -17.38
N THR A 471 -17.14 19.10 -17.77
CA THR A 471 -16.68 19.25 -19.16
C THR A 471 -17.22 18.18 -20.10
N LEU A 472 -17.74 17.07 -19.56
CA LEU A 472 -18.27 15.96 -20.35
C LEU A 472 -19.58 16.36 -21.08
N PRO A 473 -19.90 15.74 -22.23
CA PRO A 473 -21.02 16.18 -23.06
C PRO A 473 -22.40 15.77 -22.54
N ARG A 474 -22.54 14.70 -21.74
CA ARG A 474 -23.85 14.18 -21.29
C ARG A 474 -24.38 14.87 -20.04
N ALA A 475 -25.68 15.13 -20.00
CA ALA A 475 -26.36 15.70 -18.83
C ALA A 475 -26.12 14.88 -17.55
N SER A 476 -26.33 13.56 -17.58
CA SER A 476 -26.06 12.63 -16.47
C SER A 476 -24.64 12.72 -15.93
N SER A 477 -23.63 12.81 -16.80
CA SER A 477 -22.23 12.97 -16.38
C SER A 477 -21.99 14.32 -15.70
N ARG A 478 -22.52 15.42 -16.26
CA ARG A 478 -22.45 16.74 -15.61
C ARG A 478 -23.18 16.77 -14.28
N GLU A 479 -24.33 16.10 -14.18
CA GLU A 479 -25.14 16.08 -12.95
C GLU A 479 -24.47 15.28 -11.83
N GLN A 480 -23.84 14.15 -12.16
CA GLN A 480 -22.97 13.44 -11.23
C GLN A 480 -21.77 14.31 -10.81
N GLY A 481 -21.22 15.11 -11.74
CA GLY A 481 -20.20 16.12 -11.43
C GLY A 481 -20.69 17.22 -10.47
N ARG A 482 -21.90 17.75 -10.69
CA ARG A 482 -22.56 18.70 -9.77
C ARG A 482 -22.76 18.09 -8.38
N LYS A 483 -23.20 16.83 -8.31
CA LYS A 483 -23.35 16.11 -7.03
C LYS A 483 -22.03 16.00 -6.27
N LEU A 484 -20.95 15.59 -6.94
CA LEU A 484 -19.61 15.52 -6.32
C LEU A 484 -19.14 16.89 -5.82
N LEU A 485 -19.36 17.96 -6.59
CA LEU A 485 -19.05 19.32 -6.17
C LEU A 485 -19.93 19.78 -4.99
N ALA A 486 -21.21 19.42 -4.95
CA ALA A 486 -22.10 19.73 -3.83
C ALA A 486 -21.67 18.99 -2.54
N GLU A 487 -21.21 17.74 -2.63
CA GLU A 487 -20.60 17.01 -1.52
C GLU A 487 -19.33 17.72 -1.00
N VAL A 488 -18.50 18.28 -1.88
CA VAL A 488 -17.33 19.11 -1.50
C VAL A 488 -17.74 20.43 -0.84
N VAL A 489 -18.80 21.08 -1.32
CA VAL A 489 -19.33 22.33 -0.72
C VAL A 489 -19.89 22.12 0.70
N ALA A 490 -20.36 20.90 0.99
CA ALA A 490 -20.87 20.49 2.30
C ALA A 490 -19.78 19.94 3.25
N GLY A 491 -18.56 19.69 2.78
CA GLY A 491 -17.45 19.19 3.58
C GLY A 491 -16.70 20.28 4.36
N ASP A 492 -15.92 19.86 5.36
CA ASP A 492 -15.25 20.78 6.30
C ASP A 492 -14.14 21.64 5.66
N ARG A 493 -13.57 21.17 4.54
CA ARG A 493 -12.45 21.81 3.81
C ARG A 493 -12.91 23.07 3.06
N GLN A 494 -12.96 24.20 3.77
CA GLN A 494 -13.41 25.49 3.23
C GLN A 494 -12.67 25.93 1.95
N ASP A 495 -11.39 25.58 1.79
CA ASP A 495 -10.61 25.87 0.59
C ASP A 495 -11.16 25.15 -0.66
N GLN A 496 -11.53 23.87 -0.52
CA GLN A 496 -12.16 23.10 -1.60
C GLN A 496 -13.64 23.46 -1.75
N ALA A 497 -14.35 23.77 -0.66
CA ALA A 497 -15.74 24.23 -0.71
C ALA A 497 -15.87 25.58 -1.46
N GLU A 498 -14.97 26.54 -1.23
CA GLU A 498 -14.91 27.77 -2.04
C GLU A 498 -14.60 27.49 -3.51
N ARG A 499 -13.62 26.62 -3.79
CA ARG A 499 -13.26 26.23 -5.15
C ARG A 499 -14.44 25.60 -5.89
N ALA A 500 -15.15 24.67 -5.24
CA ALA A 500 -16.34 24.02 -5.77
C ALA A 500 -17.51 25.01 -5.96
N ARG A 501 -17.73 25.97 -5.04
CA ARG A 501 -18.70 27.07 -5.22
C ARG A 501 -18.39 27.90 -6.47
N ARG A 502 -17.12 28.23 -6.73
CA ARG A 502 -16.69 28.98 -7.93
C ARG A 502 -16.94 28.17 -9.21
N ILE A 503 -16.60 26.88 -9.22
CA ILE A 503 -16.82 25.98 -10.36
C ILE A 503 -18.31 25.80 -10.66
N LEU A 504 -19.15 25.65 -9.63
CA LEU A 504 -20.62 25.58 -9.78
C LEU A 504 -21.25 26.90 -10.22
N ALA A 505 -20.56 28.03 -10.06
CA ALA A 505 -21.00 29.35 -10.49
C ALA A 505 -20.50 29.75 -11.89
N GLU A 506 -19.62 28.97 -12.53
CA GLU A 506 -19.26 29.21 -13.92
C GLU A 506 -20.43 28.84 -14.87
N PRO A 507 -20.84 29.73 -15.79
CA PRO A 507 -21.89 29.42 -16.75
C PRO A 507 -21.45 28.33 -17.74
N GLU A 508 -22.37 27.45 -18.13
CA GLU A 508 -22.07 26.38 -19.10
C GLU A 508 -21.62 26.96 -20.46
N LYS A 509 -20.34 26.79 -20.79
CA LYS A 509 -19.74 27.28 -22.04
C LYS A 509 -20.25 26.55 -23.30
N THR A 510 -20.84 25.37 -23.12
CA THR A 510 -21.57 24.60 -24.13
C THR A 510 -22.75 23.88 -23.46
N PRO A 511 -23.94 23.83 -24.09
CA PRO A 511 -25.10 23.18 -23.49
C PRO A 511 -24.88 21.67 -23.30
N ALA A 512 -25.38 21.12 -22.20
CA ALA A 512 -25.38 19.68 -21.96
C ALA A 512 -26.25 18.94 -22.99
N ILE A 513 -25.77 17.80 -23.52
CA ILE A 513 -26.59 16.90 -24.34
C ILE A 513 -27.58 16.19 -23.41
N PRO A 514 -28.91 16.34 -23.60
CA PRO A 514 -29.90 15.67 -22.77
C PRO A 514 -29.86 14.14 -22.94
N ASP A 515 -29.99 13.40 -21.85
CA ASP A 515 -30.22 11.96 -21.90
C ASP A 515 -31.70 11.69 -22.25
N GLN A 516 -32.05 11.86 -23.54
CA GLN A 516 -33.44 11.87 -23.99
C GLN A 516 -33.93 10.59 -24.69
N THR A 517 -35.14 10.21 -24.29
CA THR A 517 -36.00 9.24 -24.94
C THR A 517 -36.41 9.68 -26.35
N VAL A 518 -35.98 8.92 -27.35
CA VAL A 518 -36.73 8.56 -28.57
C VAL A 518 -37.44 9.70 -29.35
N VAL A 519 -36.73 10.23 -30.37
CA VAL A 519 -37.24 10.51 -31.75
C VAL A 519 -38.20 11.72 -31.97
N PRO A 520 -38.01 12.58 -33.02
CA PRO A 520 -36.76 13.03 -33.67
C PRO A 520 -36.77 14.55 -34.05
N THR A 521 -35.66 15.09 -34.58
CA THR A 521 -35.61 15.98 -35.77
C THR A 521 -34.13 16.30 -36.10
N ILE A 522 -33.80 16.48 -37.38
CA ILE A 522 -32.43 16.65 -37.88
C ILE A 522 -32.16 18.13 -38.23
N VAL A 523 -31.07 18.70 -37.70
CA VAL A 523 -30.28 19.73 -38.40
C VAL A 523 -28.80 19.40 -38.21
N THR A 524 -28.02 19.38 -39.29
CA THR A 524 -26.61 18.99 -39.30
C THR A 524 -25.66 20.17 -39.33
N LYS A 525 -24.50 20.03 -38.66
CA LYS A 525 -23.22 20.61 -39.10
C LYS A 525 -22.06 19.88 -38.40
N PRO A 526 -21.11 19.28 -39.14
CA PRO A 526 -19.98 18.58 -38.54
C PRO A 526 -18.89 19.55 -38.10
N VAL A 527 -18.28 19.29 -36.94
CA VAL A 527 -16.95 19.80 -36.59
C VAL A 527 -15.98 18.63 -36.74
N VAL A 528 -15.02 18.76 -37.65
CA VAL A 528 -14.05 17.70 -37.95
C VAL A 528 -12.88 17.82 -36.98
N SER A 529 -12.70 16.81 -36.11
CA SER A 529 -11.43 16.57 -35.41
C SER A 529 -10.37 16.13 -36.43
N ALA A 530 -9.16 16.67 -36.33
CA ALA A 530 -8.04 16.19 -37.15
C ALA A 530 -7.65 14.76 -36.71
N PRO A 531 -7.37 13.84 -37.65
CA PRO A 531 -7.04 12.46 -37.31
C PRO A 531 -5.72 12.37 -36.51
N PRO A 532 -5.59 11.42 -35.58
CA PRO A 532 -4.42 11.30 -34.73
C PRO A 532 -3.17 10.90 -35.51
N THR A 533 -2.06 11.62 -35.28
CA THR A 533 -0.76 11.30 -35.89
C THR A 533 -0.34 9.86 -35.57
N LEU A 534 -0.01 9.10 -36.62
CA LEU A 534 0.52 7.75 -36.48
C LEU A 534 2.00 7.80 -36.06
N GLU A 535 2.33 7.03 -35.04
CA GLU A 535 3.71 6.83 -34.58
C GLU A 535 4.51 6.01 -35.63
N PRO A 536 5.86 6.08 -35.62
CA PRO A 536 6.70 5.15 -36.37
C PRO A 536 6.38 3.70 -35.98
N GLU A 537 6.44 2.78 -36.93
CA GLU A 537 6.05 1.38 -36.74
C GLU A 537 7.26 0.46 -36.88
N GLU A 538 7.31 -0.56 -36.02
CA GLU A 538 8.39 -1.54 -36.02
C GLU A 538 8.29 -2.51 -37.20
N ASN A 539 9.44 -3.07 -37.60
CA ASN A 539 9.54 -3.89 -38.81
C ASN A 539 8.65 -5.15 -38.77
N GLU A 540 8.53 -5.80 -37.60
CA GLU A 540 7.70 -7.00 -37.45
C GLU A 540 6.20 -6.68 -37.30
N GLU A 541 5.84 -5.53 -36.69
CA GLU A 541 4.45 -5.07 -36.67
C GLU A 541 3.94 -4.81 -38.09
N ARG A 542 4.74 -4.11 -38.91
CA ARG A 542 4.46 -3.87 -40.32
C ARG A 542 4.21 -5.16 -41.08
N LYS A 543 5.16 -6.11 -41.03
CA LYS A 543 5.05 -7.40 -41.72
C LYS A 543 3.83 -8.21 -41.26
N ARG A 544 3.53 -8.20 -39.94
CA ARG A 544 2.38 -8.89 -39.36
C ARG A 544 1.06 -8.28 -39.83
N ARG A 545 0.97 -6.94 -39.92
CA ARG A 545 -0.19 -6.28 -40.55
C ARG A 545 -0.32 -6.65 -42.02
N GLU A 546 0.76 -6.52 -42.79
CA GLU A 546 0.74 -6.77 -44.24
C GLU A 546 0.26 -8.21 -44.53
N PHE A 547 0.76 -9.18 -43.78
CA PHE A 547 0.26 -10.56 -43.81
C PHE A 547 -1.23 -10.66 -43.42
N PHE A 548 -1.71 -10.01 -42.36
CA PHE A 548 -3.14 -10.03 -42.01
C PHE A 548 -4.04 -9.30 -43.02
N GLN A 549 -3.49 -8.39 -43.84
CA GLN A 549 -4.21 -7.74 -44.94
C GLN A 549 -4.24 -8.64 -46.19
N GLU A 550 -3.16 -9.35 -46.50
CA GLU A 550 -3.15 -10.41 -47.52
C GLU A 550 -4.08 -11.58 -47.15
N GLN A 551 -4.17 -11.92 -45.86
CA GLN A 551 -5.00 -13.01 -45.35
C GLN A 551 -6.39 -12.54 -44.86
N PHE A 552 -6.82 -11.30 -45.17
CA PHE A 552 -8.01 -10.70 -44.54
C PHE A 552 -9.29 -11.52 -44.73
N GLU A 553 -9.47 -12.15 -45.89
CA GLU A 553 -10.61 -13.01 -46.22
C GLU A 553 -10.67 -14.32 -45.40
N LYS A 554 -9.65 -14.62 -44.57
CA LYS A 554 -9.70 -15.71 -43.57
C LYS A 554 -10.41 -15.29 -42.28
N PHE A 555 -10.58 -14.00 -42.00
CA PHE A 555 -11.31 -13.57 -40.81
C PHE A 555 -12.82 -13.69 -41.03
N ILE A 556 -13.48 -14.60 -40.32
CA ILE A 556 -14.93 -14.88 -40.46
C ILE A 556 -15.73 -13.56 -40.46
N PRO A 557 -16.54 -13.28 -41.50
CA PRO A 557 -17.33 -12.06 -41.57
C PRO A 557 -18.51 -12.12 -40.59
N VAL A 558 -18.58 -11.17 -39.67
CA VAL A 558 -19.59 -11.07 -38.62
C VAL A 558 -20.39 -9.78 -38.72
N ARG A 559 -21.55 -9.75 -38.07
CA ARG A 559 -22.44 -8.58 -38.05
C ARG A 559 -22.68 -8.12 -36.62
N PHE A 560 -22.93 -6.83 -36.49
CA PHE A 560 -23.55 -6.28 -35.29
C PHE A 560 -25.00 -6.79 -35.24
N GLU A 561 -25.30 -7.64 -34.26
CA GLU A 561 -26.61 -8.26 -34.08
C GLU A 561 -27.08 -8.08 -32.63
N ARG A 562 -28.38 -7.90 -32.45
CA ARG A 562 -29.03 -7.79 -31.12
C ARG A 562 -29.74 -9.09 -30.73
N ASP A 563 -29.89 -9.31 -29.44
CA ASP A 563 -30.63 -10.42 -28.84
C ASP A 563 -31.65 -9.84 -27.85
N GLY A 564 -32.93 -10.12 -28.08
CA GLY A 564 -34.03 -9.42 -27.41
C GLY A 564 -34.10 -7.90 -27.70
N PRO A 565 -34.73 -7.12 -26.80
CA PRO A 565 -34.97 -5.69 -27.00
C PRO A 565 -33.83 -4.77 -26.53
N GLN A 566 -32.84 -5.29 -25.80
CA GLN A 566 -31.84 -4.48 -25.09
C GLN A 566 -30.39 -4.91 -25.36
N LEU A 567 -30.10 -6.22 -25.48
CA LEU A 567 -28.73 -6.73 -25.46
C LEU A 567 -28.15 -6.98 -26.85
N ALA A 568 -26.83 -6.91 -26.95
CA ALA A 568 -26.04 -7.31 -28.10
C ALA A 568 -25.86 -8.83 -28.09
N LYS A 569 -26.05 -9.45 -29.25
CA LYS A 569 -26.07 -10.90 -29.40
C LYS A 569 -24.70 -11.49 -29.14
N LEU A 570 -24.64 -12.38 -28.15
CA LEU A 570 -23.43 -13.13 -27.84
C LEU A 570 -23.26 -14.27 -28.86
N GLN A 571 -22.45 -13.98 -29.88
CA GLN A 571 -22.07 -14.86 -30.97
C GLN A 571 -20.87 -15.74 -30.56
N ARG A 572 -20.50 -16.72 -31.40
CA ARG A 572 -19.41 -17.68 -31.15
C ARG A 572 -18.51 -17.80 -32.37
N LEU A 573 -17.20 -17.75 -32.13
CA LEU A 573 -16.15 -17.96 -33.12
C LEU A 573 -15.60 -19.38 -32.93
N PRO A 574 -15.83 -20.32 -33.88
CA PRO A 574 -15.22 -21.64 -33.83
C PRO A 574 -13.73 -21.52 -34.19
N VAL A 575 -12.84 -21.76 -33.23
CA VAL A 575 -11.40 -21.42 -33.39
C VAL A 575 -10.69 -22.40 -34.32
N THR A 576 -10.88 -23.70 -34.11
CA THR A 576 -10.14 -24.77 -34.82
C THR A 576 -10.43 -24.80 -36.32
N SER A 577 -11.62 -24.39 -36.75
CA SER A 577 -12.00 -24.24 -38.17
C SER A 577 -11.59 -22.91 -38.80
N ASN A 578 -10.98 -22.00 -38.02
CA ASN A 578 -10.69 -20.61 -38.38
C ASN A 578 -9.22 -20.23 -38.07
N MET A 579 -8.36 -21.23 -37.94
CA MET A 579 -6.97 -21.06 -37.52
C MET A 579 -6.03 -20.93 -38.72
N PHE A 580 -5.06 -20.03 -38.64
CA PHE A 580 -3.98 -19.89 -39.62
C PHE A 580 -2.67 -19.42 -38.96
N ASP A 581 -1.54 -19.77 -39.56
CA ASP A 581 -0.23 -19.68 -38.90
C ASP A 581 0.62 -18.51 -39.41
N TYR A 582 1.35 -17.86 -38.50
CA TYR A 582 2.36 -16.85 -38.84
C TYR A 582 3.50 -16.81 -37.81
N GLN A 583 4.74 -16.87 -38.28
CA GLN A 583 5.96 -16.83 -37.45
C GLN A 583 5.94 -17.77 -36.21
N GLY A 584 5.36 -18.97 -36.33
CA GLY A 584 5.29 -19.95 -35.24
C GLY A 584 4.25 -19.63 -34.15
N ARG A 585 3.26 -18.77 -34.46
CA ARG A 585 2.05 -18.54 -33.66
C ARG A 585 0.81 -18.85 -34.51
N HIS A 586 -0.23 -19.33 -33.85
CA HIS A 586 -1.55 -19.54 -34.43
C HIS A 586 -2.39 -18.28 -34.27
N TYR A 587 -3.23 -17.99 -35.27
CA TYR A 587 -4.15 -16.86 -35.27
C TYR A 587 -5.54 -17.27 -35.73
N CYS A 588 -6.55 -16.61 -35.19
CA CYS A 588 -7.93 -16.68 -35.66
C CYS A 588 -8.58 -15.29 -35.50
N GLY A 589 -9.78 -15.08 -36.03
CA GLY A 589 -10.49 -13.82 -35.81
C GLY A 589 -11.73 -13.64 -36.65
N PHE A 590 -12.31 -12.44 -36.57
CA PHE A 590 -13.50 -12.06 -37.32
C PHE A 590 -13.36 -10.68 -37.95
N SER A 591 -13.93 -10.52 -39.15
CA SER A 591 -14.01 -9.27 -39.89
C SER A 591 -15.41 -8.64 -39.77
N PHE A 592 -15.49 -7.32 -39.78
CA PHE A 592 -16.76 -6.58 -39.72
C PHE A 592 -16.65 -5.27 -40.50
N THR A 593 -17.76 -4.82 -41.07
CA THR A 593 -17.90 -3.50 -41.68
C THR A 593 -18.44 -2.53 -40.64
N THR A 594 -17.81 -1.37 -40.47
CA THR A 594 -18.40 -0.28 -39.66
C THR A 594 -19.65 0.28 -40.33
N PRO A 595 -20.65 0.76 -39.57
CA PRO A 595 -21.81 1.39 -40.19
C PRO A 595 -21.44 2.70 -40.92
N GLU A 596 -22.08 2.97 -42.05
CA GLU A 596 -21.99 4.26 -42.80
C GLU A 596 -22.28 5.50 -41.93
N TRP A 597 -22.99 5.30 -40.83
CA TRP A 597 -23.45 6.34 -39.90
C TRP A 597 -22.63 6.44 -38.61
N LEU A 598 -21.46 5.78 -38.52
CA LEU A 598 -20.63 5.62 -37.32
C LEU A 598 -20.55 6.89 -36.42
N ASP A 599 -21.40 6.92 -35.40
CA ASP A 599 -21.67 8.07 -34.53
C ASP A 599 -21.23 7.84 -33.07
N GLY A 600 -20.52 6.75 -32.81
CA GLY A 600 -19.99 6.39 -31.49
C GLY A 600 -18.82 5.41 -31.58
N ASP A 601 -18.18 5.17 -30.44
CA ASP A 601 -17.00 4.32 -30.35
C ASP A 601 -17.35 2.84 -30.55
N LEU A 602 -16.47 2.08 -31.20
CA LEU A 602 -16.63 0.63 -31.25
C LEU A 602 -16.42 0.04 -29.85
N GLN A 603 -17.33 -0.85 -29.41
CA GLN A 603 -17.14 -1.66 -28.22
C GLN A 603 -17.36 -3.13 -28.52
N TRP A 604 -16.53 -4.00 -27.93
CA TRP A 604 -16.77 -5.43 -27.94
C TRP A 604 -16.33 -6.08 -26.64
N MET A 605 -16.95 -7.21 -26.34
CA MET A 605 -16.49 -8.12 -25.30
C MET A 605 -16.16 -9.48 -25.90
N HIS A 606 -15.25 -10.22 -25.26
CA HIS A 606 -15.02 -11.62 -25.60
C HIS A 606 -14.67 -12.49 -24.38
N ILE A 607 -15.04 -13.77 -24.47
CA ILE A 607 -14.93 -14.80 -23.44
C ILE A 607 -14.41 -16.08 -24.10
N LEU A 608 -13.39 -16.73 -23.52
CA LEU A 608 -13.05 -18.10 -23.93
C LEU A 608 -14.15 -19.03 -23.42
N ALA A 609 -14.84 -19.73 -24.32
CA ALA A 609 -15.95 -20.63 -24.03
C ALA A 609 -15.46 -22.02 -23.59
N LYS A 610 -14.65 -22.04 -22.52
CA LYS A 610 -13.99 -23.23 -21.97
C LYS A 610 -14.98 -24.36 -21.69
N THR A 611 -14.66 -25.54 -22.19
CA THR A 611 -15.22 -26.81 -21.70
C THR A 611 -14.68 -27.14 -20.30
N GLU A 612 -15.24 -28.16 -19.64
CA GLU A 612 -14.71 -28.61 -18.34
C GLU A 612 -13.24 -29.07 -18.44
N VAL A 613 -12.86 -29.73 -19.54
CA VAL A 613 -11.48 -30.16 -19.80
C VAL A 613 -10.55 -28.95 -19.94
N GLN A 614 -11.04 -27.85 -20.54
CA GLN A 614 -10.28 -26.62 -20.77
C GLN A 614 -10.41 -25.57 -19.65
N LYS A 615 -11.02 -25.91 -18.50
CA LYS A 615 -11.22 -25.00 -17.35
C LYS A 615 -9.90 -24.35 -16.91
N ASP A 616 -8.81 -25.10 -16.96
CA ASP A 616 -7.46 -24.68 -16.53
C ASP A 616 -6.59 -24.10 -17.67
N PHE A 617 -7.11 -24.03 -18.92
CA PHE A 617 -6.42 -23.48 -20.10
C PHE A 617 -5.84 -22.06 -19.83
N SER A 618 -4.57 -21.85 -20.17
CA SER A 618 -3.84 -20.61 -19.86
C SER A 618 -4.07 -19.51 -20.89
N THR A 619 -4.29 -18.28 -20.44
CA THR A 619 -4.34 -17.09 -21.32
C THR A 619 -3.02 -16.31 -21.31
N ALA A 620 -1.90 -16.92 -20.92
CA ALA A 620 -0.61 -16.24 -20.77
C ALA A 620 0.01 -15.82 -22.12
N ASP A 621 -0.25 -16.61 -23.17
CA ASP A 621 0.25 -16.38 -24.54
C ASP A 621 -0.82 -15.82 -25.49
N PHE A 622 -2.00 -15.47 -24.95
CA PHE A 622 -3.16 -15.00 -25.69
C PHE A 622 -3.15 -13.47 -25.85
N GLU A 623 -2.94 -13.01 -27.08
CA GLU A 623 -2.97 -11.60 -27.48
C GLU A 623 -4.14 -11.34 -28.44
N TRP A 624 -4.56 -10.08 -28.58
CA TRP A 624 -5.49 -9.67 -29.64
C TRP A 624 -5.25 -8.21 -30.05
N TYR A 625 -5.60 -7.88 -31.29
CA TYR A 625 -5.57 -6.50 -31.81
C TYR A 625 -6.62 -6.30 -32.90
N ILE A 626 -6.60 -5.13 -33.54
CA ILE A 626 -7.47 -4.78 -34.67
C ILE A 626 -6.63 -4.34 -35.88
N VAL A 627 -7.06 -4.72 -37.08
CA VAL A 627 -6.39 -4.40 -38.34
C VAL A 627 -7.42 -3.89 -39.37
N PRO A 628 -7.13 -2.83 -40.16
CA PRO A 628 -8.00 -2.41 -41.25
C PRO A 628 -7.74 -3.30 -42.47
N LYS A 629 -8.73 -3.46 -43.36
CA LYS A 629 -8.55 -4.26 -44.60
C LYS A 629 -7.42 -3.75 -45.51
N SER A 630 -7.08 -2.47 -45.44
CA SER A 630 -5.90 -1.89 -46.08
C SER A 630 -5.38 -0.67 -45.31
N GLY A 631 -4.12 -0.30 -45.53
CA GLY A 631 -3.50 0.88 -44.92
C GLY A 631 -3.08 0.69 -43.46
N ARG A 632 -2.86 1.78 -42.73
CA ARG A 632 -2.46 1.80 -41.31
C ARG A 632 -3.61 2.34 -40.45
N MET A 633 -3.79 1.81 -39.25
CA MET A 633 -4.66 2.41 -38.22
C MET A 633 -3.92 2.51 -36.88
N LYS A 634 -4.41 3.36 -35.98
CA LYS A 634 -4.10 3.25 -34.56
C LYS A 634 -5.15 2.33 -33.93
N GLY A 635 -4.74 1.24 -33.31
CA GLY A 635 -5.65 0.37 -32.56
C GLY A 635 -5.87 0.88 -31.13
N PHE A 636 -6.22 -0.02 -30.24
CA PHE A 636 -6.32 0.26 -28.79
C PHE A 636 -4.97 0.06 -28.09
N ARG A 637 -4.86 0.51 -26.83
CA ARG A 637 -3.68 0.27 -25.95
C ARG A 637 -4.03 -0.44 -24.65
N ASN A 638 -5.22 -0.20 -24.11
CA ASN A 638 -5.67 -0.72 -22.83
C ASN A 638 -6.96 -1.53 -23.02
N PHE A 639 -7.11 -2.62 -22.26
CA PHE A 639 -8.32 -3.44 -22.19
C PHE A 639 -8.82 -3.57 -20.74
N SER A 640 -10.11 -3.81 -20.56
CA SER A 640 -10.69 -4.11 -19.24
C SER A 640 -10.82 -5.62 -19.05
N ARG A 641 -10.11 -6.16 -18.06
CA ARG A 641 -10.28 -7.56 -17.62
C ARG A 641 -11.38 -7.65 -16.58
N LEU A 642 -12.41 -8.46 -16.82
CA LEU A 642 -13.59 -8.59 -15.95
C LEU A 642 -13.76 -10.04 -15.46
N SER A 643 -14.30 -10.19 -14.25
CA SER A 643 -14.67 -11.48 -13.66
C SER A 643 -16.02 -11.94 -14.20
N VAL A 644 -16.08 -13.13 -14.80
CA VAL A 644 -17.34 -13.73 -15.29
C VAL A 644 -18.30 -14.03 -14.14
N SER A 645 -17.77 -14.33 -12.94
CA SER A 645 -18.58 -14.60 -11.74
C SER A 645 -19.38 -13.38 -11.24
N ASN A 646 -19.10 -12.18 -11.73
CA ASN A 646 -19.82 -10.96 -11.37
C ASN A 646 -21.13 -10.79 -12.17
N TYR A 647 -21.37 -11.62 -13.18
CA TYR A 647 -22.47 -11.51 -14.13
C TYR A 647 -23.22 -12.86 -14.20
N PRO A 648 -24.32 -13.05 -13.44
CA PRO A 648 -24.92 -14.36 -13.23
C PRO A 648 -25.28 -15.11 -14.52
N GLN A 649 -25.78 -14.39 -15.54
CA GLN A 649 -26.16 -14.97 -16.82
C GLN A 649 -24.94 -15.51 -17.59
N LEU A 650 -23.85 -14.74 -17.61
CA LEU A 650 -22.58 -15.18 -18.21
C LEU A 650 -21.96 -16.33 -17.41
N LYS A 651 -22.05 -16.31 -16.08
CA LYS A 651 -21.53 -17.40 -15.24
C LYS A 651 -22.30 -18.71 -15.44
N GLN A 652 -23.61 -18.65 -15.65
CA GLN A 652 -24.43 -19.81 -16.02
C GLN A 652 -24.07 -20.33 -17.42
N ARG A 653 -23.77 -19.44 -18.38
CA ARG A 653 -23.46 -19.78 -19.78
C ARG A 653 -22.01 -20.24 -20.01
N PHE A 654 -21.08 -19.84 -19.14
CA PHE A 654 -19.65 -20.18 -19.19
C PHE A 654 -19.12 -20.62 -17.80
N PRO A 655 -19.63 -21.73 -17.23
CA PRO A 655 -19.34 -22.11 -15.84
C PRO A 655 -17.85 -22.35 -15.58
N HIS A 656 -17.10 -22.85 -16.56
CA HIS A 656 -15.67 -23.13 -16.46
C HIS A 656 -14.76 -21.92 -16.74
N THR A 657 -15.34 -20.76 -17.08
CA THR A 657 -14.56 -19.54 -17.34
C THR A 657 -14.66 -18.56 -16.18
N GLN A 658 -13.51 -17.97 -15.81
CA GLN A 658 -13.38 -16.99 -14.73
C GLN A 658 -13.19 -15.56 -15.24
N THR A 659 -12.60 -15.39 -16.43
CA THR A 659 -12.22 -14.09 -17.01
C THR A 659 -12.91 -13.87 -18.35
N MET A 660 -13.37 -12.65 -18.57
CA MET A 660 -13.66 -12.10 -19.89
C MET A 660 -12.94 -10.76 -20.09
N PHE A 661 -12.92 -10.28 -21.32
CA PHE A 661 -12.29 -9.02 -21.69
C PHE A 661 -13.30 -8.10 -22.37
N LEU A 662 -13.27 -6.82 -22.00
CA LEU A 662 -14.08 -5.74 -22.56
C LEU A 662 -13.13 -4.72 -23.19
N GLN A 663 -13.39 -4.36 -24.45
CA GLN A 663 -12.59 -3.43 -25.23
C GLN A 663 -13.45 -2.29 -25.79
N GLY A 664 -12.85 -1.10 -25.85
CA GLY A 664 -13.37 0.03 -26.62
C GLY A 664 -12.30 0.58 -27.57
N LEU A 665 -12.74 1.16 -28.69
CA LEU A 665 -11.87 1.84 -29.67
C LEU A 665 -12.58 3.14 -30.12
N PRO A 666 -11.96 4.33 -29.95
CA PRO A 666 -12.59 5.60 -30.28
C PRO A 666 -13.05 5.68 -31.74
N LYS A 667 -14.19 6.32 -32.00
CA LYS A 667 -14.72 6.44 -33.38
C LYS A 667 -13.73 7.11 -34.34
N ASP A 668 -12.91 8.05 -33.85
CA ASP A 668 -11.92 8.80 -34.63
C ASP A 668 -10.72 7.93 -35.08
N TYR A 669 -10.67 6.66 -34.68
CA TYR A 669 -9.66 5.66 -35.09
C TYR A 669 -10.25 4.71 -36.16
N LEU A 670 -11.48 4.97 -36.60
CA LEU A 670 -12.25 4.20 -37.58
C LEU A 670 -12.84 5.14 -38.64
N GLU A 671 -13.04 4.61 -39.85
CA GLU A 671 -13.73 5.29 -40.94
C GLU A 671 -15.10 4.62 -41.16
N PRO A 672 -16.20 5.36 -41.38
CA PRO A 672 -17.51 4.78 -41.70
C PRO A 672 -17.46 3.93 -42.98
N GLY A 673 -18.24 2.85 -43.02
CA GLY A 673 -18.33 1.95 -44.18
C GLY A 673 -17.07 1.10 -44.45
N LYS A 674 -15.99 1.23 -43.67
CA LYS A 674 -14.77 0.44 -43.85
C LYS A 674 -14.81 -0.89 -43.12
N GLU A 675 -14.06 -1.85 -43.67
CA GLU A 675 -13.86 -3.19 -43.13
C GLU A 675 -12.62 -3.26 -42.23
N TYR A 676 -12.79 -3.89 -41.07
CA TYR A 676 -11.75 -4.14 -40.07
C TYR A 676 -11.84 -5.59 -39.60
N ALA A 677 -10.74 -6.15 -39.10
CA ALA A 677 -10.75 -7.45 -38.44
C ALA A 677 -10.14 -7.38 -37.03
N ILE A 678 -10.78 -8.06 -36.09
CA ILE A 678 -10.21 -8.32 -34.76
C ILE A 678 -9.60 -9.72 -34.80
N TRP A 679 -8.31 -9.78 -34.56
CA TRP A 679 -7.51 -11.01 -34.59
C TRP A 679 -7.05 -11.38 -33.18
N PHE A 680 -6.98 -12.67 -32.91
CA PHE A 680 -6.52 -13.28 -31.66
C PHE A 680 -5.32 -14.17 -31.97
N GLY A 681 -4.19 -13.97 -31.29
CA GLY A 681 -2.94 -14.71 -31.48
C GLY A 681 -2.58 -15.56 -30.26
N PHE A 682 -2.07 -16.76 -30.49
CA PHE A 682 -1.85 -17.78 -29.45
C PHE A 682 -0.78 -18.82 -29.87
N LYS A 683 -0.32 -19.65 -28.92
CA LYS A 683 0.63 -20.75 -29.18
C LYS A 683 -0.01 -22.14 -29.21
N ASP A 684 -1.04 -22.37 -28.41
CA ASP A 684 -1.63 -23.70 -28.22
C ASP A 684 -2.77 -23.95 -29.22
N ALA A 685 -2.63 -24.97 -30.07
CA ALA A 685 -3.61 -25.29 -31.12
C ALA A 685 -5.02 -25.67 -30.60
N ASP A 686 -5.17 -25.97 -29.29
CA ASP A 686 -6.46 -26.21 -28.61
C ASP A 686 -6.98 -24.97 -27.86
N LEU A 687 -6.86 -23.79 -28.45
CA LEU A 687 -7.50 -22.58 -27.91
C LEU A 687 -9.04 -22.77 -27.91
N PRO A 688 -9.73 -22.62 -26.75
CA PRO A 688 -11.19 -22.75 -26.69
C PRO A 688 -11.90 -21.67 -27.52
N ASP A 689 -13.03 -22.05 -28.14
CA ASP A 689 -13.89 -21.16 -28.92
C ASP A 689 -14.15 -19.81 -28.25
N ILE A 690 -14.16 -18.73 -29.02
CA ILE A 690 -14.31 -17.38 -28.49
C ILE A 690 -15.79 -16.97 -28.60
N ALA A 691 -16.48 -16.80 -27.48
CA ALA A 691 -17.78 -16.12 -27.45
C ALA A 691 -17.54 -14.60 -27.45
N TYR A 692 -18.27 -13.84 -28.26
CA TYR A 692 -18.08 -12.39 -28.41
C TYR A 692 -19.40 -11.65 -28.69
N ALA A 693 -19.44 -10.36 -28.37
CA ALA A 693 -20.52 -9.44 -28.74
C ALA A 693 -19.94 -8.08 -29.12
N LEU A 694 -20.55 -7.41 -30.10
CA LEU A 694 -20.10 -6.14 -30.68
C LEU A 694 -21.24 -5.11 -30.66
N THR A 695 -20.91 -3.84 -30.40
CA THR A 695 -21.86 -2.73 -30.50
C THR A 695 -21.12 -1.41 -30.79
N ILE A 696 -21.90 -0.36 -31.09
CA ILE A 696 -21.41 1.02 -31.23
C ILE A 696 -21.92 1.83 -30.04
N ARG A 697 -21.04 2.59 -29.37
CA ARG A 697 -21.32 3.41 -28.19
C ARG A 697 -22.05 4.71 -28.55
N SER A 698 -23.22 4.57 -29.15
CA SER A 698 -24.14 5.66 -29.47
C SER A 698 -25.59 5.23 -29.22
N GLN A 699 -26.51 6.20 -29.19
CA GLN A 699 -27.94 5.92 -29.07
C GLN A 699 -28.44 5.05 -30.24
N ARG A 700 -27.93 5.31 -31.45
CA ARG A 700 -28.26 4.54 -32.65
C ARG A 700 -27.64 3.14 -32.63
N GLY A 701 -26.40 3.02 -32.17
CA GLY A 701 -25.70 1.77 -31.93
C GLY A 701 -26.47 0.84 -31.01
N TYR A 702 -26.79 1.29 -29.80
CA TYR A 702 -27.56 0.48 -28.85
C TYR A 702 -28.99 0.18 -29.34
N ALA A 703 -29.66 1.09 -30.06
CA ALA A 703 -31.00 0.80 -30.61
C ALA A 703 -31.01 -0.25 -31.73
N GLN A 704 -29.96 -0.30 -32.56
CA GLN A 704 -29.85 -1.27 -33.67
C GLN A 704 -29.18 -2.59 -33.24
N PHE A 705 -28.20 -2.53 -32.34
CA PHE A 705 -27.30 -3.64 -32.02
C PHE A 705 -27.30 -4.06 -30.54
N GLY A 706 -27.96 -3.31 -29.65
CA GLY A 706 -28.03 -3.60 -28.22
C GLY A 706 -26.79 -3.16 -27.41
N THR A 707 -26.88 -3.20 -26.09
CA THR A 707 -25.77 -3.03 -25.13
C THR A 707 -25.02 -4.34 -24.94
N LEU A 708 -23.71 -4.33 -24.65
CA LEU A 708 -22.99 -5.57 -24.40
C LEU A 708 -23.60 -6.33 -23.18
N PRO A 709 -23.81 -7.66 -23.26
CA PRO A 709 -24.50 -8.43 -22.23
C PRO A 709 -23.64 -8.59 -20.97
N LEU A 710 -23.68 -7.56 -20.12
CA LEU A 710 -22.90 -7.37 -18.90
C LEU A 710 -23.84 -7.18 -17.70
N GLU A 711 -24.84 -8.07 -17.59
CA GLU A 711 -25.92 -8.10 -16.59
C GLU A 711 -26.03 -9.48 -15.91
#